data_AF-A0A8T0BR36-F1
#
_entry.id   AF-A0A8T0BR36-F1
#
_cell.length_a   1.000
_cell.length_b   1.000
_cell.length_c   1.000
_cell.angle_alpha   90.00
_cell.angle_beta   90.00
_cell.angle_gamma   90.00
#
_symmetry.space_group_name_H-M   'P 1'
#
loop_
_entity.id
_entity.type
_entity.pdbx_description
1 polymer ?
#
loop_
_entity_poly.entity_id
_entity_poly.type
_entity_poly.pdbx_seq_one_letter_code
_entity_poly.pdbx_strand_id
1 'polypeptide(L)'
;MKVALEIFGKHTNGLAAIQACCDMFKKSLEKLNEDCYKEMLHHHEKAVNCIVETMRHERLAVNGPRLGLVTKKHPLVQRYFTFPFEDMPMEKEELLLQNADDAYQIQAHNGWVIADDPLRNFAEPGSNVYLRRELLCWDDSVKLRYGSKPEDCPYLWEHMRKYTEIMAKHFCGIRLDNCHSTPLHVAEAMLAAARAVRPNLYVIAELFTGSDQLDNTFVNRLGITSLIREAMSAEDSHEEGGLVYRFGGEPVGSFIQPNLRPLVPGIAHAMFLDVSHDNECPVKVRSVYDCLPSAAIVSMACCATGSTRGYDELVPHQISVITEERLYSKWNADALPSSPGEVNLQSGILAGKLALNRLHHELAEKGFTQVYVDQLDEDIVAVTRHCPSTHQSVVTVSRTAFENPKTHHYSETVSPLFIPGQINEVILEARTVQKDTVAYVKDEKCINGMPEYTVELMEHLQLKDSRVVKLGDTTTNNGNEFVQEIVFKRLTPGSVIAFRVSLDPKSQDLLGFLRTQLYQFNRLYKLGSLTDSDVPDILKVPLELLISKLSLAELNVLLFRCNAEEQEDGGGCYTIPSWMSLKYAGLQGFMSVLSDIRPKNDLGHPFCDNLRQGDWMLDYISSRLTYKDGALGEVGKWFEAIFAYLKKIPRYLIPCYFDGVIAGAYATAVQVVFNKMSRFVRVGSTLVKQLALGSVQMCGVGPVPALPALSPALQDIPQRLNTITKQNEQCCVSLAAGLPHFSSGIFRCWGRDTFISLRGLMLVTGRHIEARNIILAFAGTLRHGLIPNLLGEGSKARYNCRDAVWWWLKCIQDYCALVPRGLDILSCPVSRMYPTDESEPQPSGTVDQPLYEVIQETMQRHMQGIEFRERNAGPQIDCYMRDEGFNVSAKVDPETGFVYGGNRFNCGTWMDKMGESDKAGNRGIPATPRDGAAVEIVGLCKSTVGWLTLLNQSGHFPYSSVSVQKDGETHTVSYEEWNCRIQDSFEEMFYVSPDPEEKQEEHPELVHKRGIYKDTYGASSPWCDYQLRPNFTIAMVVAPELFTLNRAWAALEIAQTKLLGPLGMKTLDPDDLVYCGIYDNTLDTNDYNVAKGFNYHQGPEWLWLVSYFLRAKLHFAKQMGREVHNQTVTLVRNVLSRHNVHLERSPWKGLPELTNKNGERCRFSCETQAWSVGTVLEVLYDLCNPEDL
;
A
#
# COMPACT_ATOMS: atom_id res chain seq x y z
N MET A 1 28.14 -49.78 -24.26
CA MET A 1 28.85 -50.14 -25.52
C MET A 1 28.15 -49.68 -26.80
N LYS A 2 26.90 -50.07 -27.09
CA LYS A 2 26.17 -49.59 -28.30
C LYS A 2 26.14 -48.05 -28.44
N VAL A 3 25.83 -47.34 -27.35
CA VAL A 3 25.84 -45.87 -27.30
C VAL A 3 27.23 -45.27 -27.56
N ALA A 4 28.30 -45.94 -27.11
CA ALA A 4 29.67 -45.49 -27.37
C ALA A 4 30.03 -45.63 -28.87
N LEU A 5 29.59 -46.71 -29.52
CA LEU A 5 29.74 -46.88 -30.97
C LEU A 5 28.96 -45.83 -31.77
N GLU A 6 27.77 -45.44 -31.31
CA GLU A 6 26.97 -44.39 -31.96
C GLU A 6 27.55 -42.98 -31.77
N ILE A 7 28.21 -42.69 -30.66
CA ILE A 7 28.81 -41.38 -30.37
C ILE A 7 30.17 -41.23 -31.06
N PHE A 8 31.03 -42.25 -30.98
CA PHE A 8 32.41 -42.19 -31.45
C PHE A 8 32.63 -42.83 -32.83
N GLY A 9 31.65 -43.56 -33.37
CA GLY A 9 31.79 -44.38 -34.59
C GLY A 9 31.04 -43.88 -35.83
N LYS A 10 30.63 -42.61 -35.90
CA LYS A 10 29.70 -42.14 -36.96
C LYS A 10 30.22 -42.22 -38.40
N HIS A 11 31.52 -42.37 -38.67
CA HIS A 11 32.05 -42.42 -40.05
C HIS A 11 33.36 -43.23 -40.19
N THR A 12 33.37 -44.53 -39.87
CA THR A 12 34.63 -45.31 -39.89
C THR A 12 34.52 -46.64 -40.65
N ASN A 13 35.00 -46.66 -41.91
CA ASN A 13 35.24 -47.89 -42.69
C ASN A 13 36.74 -48.16 -42.78
N GLY A 14 37.26 -49.06 -41.92
CA GLY A 14 38.65 -49.54 -41.95
C GLY A 14 39.28 -49.74 -40.56
N LEU A 15 40.25 -50.66 -40.45
CA LEU A 15 40.95 -51.00 -39.19
C LEU A 15 41.57 -49.78 -38.47
N ALA A 16 42.18 -48.86 -39.22
CA ALA A 16 42.78 -47.64 -38.65
C ALA A 16 41.73 -46.69 -38.03
N ALA A 17 40.53 -46.65 -38.62
CA ALA A 17 39.44 -45.82 -38.16
C ALA A 17 38.76 -46.39 -36.90
N ILE A 18 38.75 -47.73 -36.76
CA ILE A 18 38.33 -48.42 -35.52
C ILE A 18 39.31 -48.15 -34.38
N GLN A 19 40.62 -48.17 -34.64
CA GLN A 19 41.64 -47.85 -33.64
C GLN A 19 41.50 -46.41 -33.15
N ALA A 20 41.35 -45.43 -34.07
CA ALA A 20 41.14 -44.03 -33.70
C ALA A 20 39.85 -43.84 -32.87
N CYS A 21 38.78 -44.57 -33.17
CA CYS A 21 37.55 -44.58 -32.37
C CYS A 21 37.78 -45.15 -30.96
N CYS A 22 38.50 -46.28 -30.85
CA CYS A 22 38.85 -46.87 -29.56
C CYS A 22 39.75 -45.95 -28.73
N ASP A 23 40.69 -45.25 -29.36
CA ASP A 23 41.60 -44.31 -28.70
C ASP A 23 40.84 -43.06 -28.21
N MET A 24 39.89 -42.54 -29.01
CA MET A 24 39.00 -41.45 -28.58
C MET A 24 38.10 -41.86 -27.42
N PHE A 25 37.48 -43.05 -27.49
CA PHE A 25 36.65 -43.58 -26.41
C PHE A 25 37.47 -43.79 -25.13
N LYS A 26 38.66 -44.37 -25.25
CA LYS A 26 39.61 -44.54 -24.14
C LYS A 26 39.97 -43.19 -23.53
N LYS A 27 40.32 -42.18 -24.34
CA LYS A 27 40.66 -40.84 -23.84
C LYS A 27 39.48 -40.15 -23.14
N SER A 28 38.26 -40.32 -23.65
CA SER A 28 37.04 -39.82 -22.99
C SER A 28 36.76 -40.56 -21.68
N LEU A 29 36.95 -41.88 -21.62
CA LEU A 29 36.85 -42.65 -20.38
C LEU A 29 37.93 -42.25 -19.36
N GLU A 30 39.17 -42.06 -19.79
CA GLU A 30 40.26 -41.60 -18.94
C GLU A 30 39.93 -40.23 -18.33
N LYS A 31 39.37 -39.30 -19.12
CA LYS A 31 38.91 -38.00 -18.62
C LYS A 31 37.78 -38.13 -17.60
N LEU A 32 36.75 -38.93 -17.88
CA LEU A 32 35.65 -39.17 -16.94
C LEU A 32 36.15 -39.82 -15.65
N ASN A 33 37.06 -40.79 -15.76
CA ASN A 33 37.68 -41.43 -14.61
C ASN A 33 38.57 -40.46 -13.82
N GLU A 34 39.24 -39.52 -14.48
CA GLU A 34 40.01 -38.46 -13.81
C GLU A 34 39.08 -37.54 -13.00
N ASP A 35 37.92 -37.17 -13.56
CA ASP A 35 36.92 -36.37 -12.86
C ASP A 35 36.33 -37.13 -11.65
N CYS A 36 35.97 -38.41 -11.82
CA CYS A 36 35.54 -39.28 -10.71
C CYS A 36 36.64 -39.47 -9.65
N TYR A 37 37.91 -39.58 -10.08
CA TYR A 37 39.05 -39.71 -9.17
C TYR A 37 39.25 -38.44 -8.35
N LYS A 38 39.11 -37.25 -8.95
CA LYS A 38 39.14 -35.97 -8.22
C LYS A 38 38.02 -35.87 -7.20
N GLU A 39 36.81 -36.29 -7.56
CA GLU A 39 35.67 -36.33 -6.63
C GLU A 39 35.91 -37.31 -5.48
N MET A 40 36.40 -38.51 -5.77
CA MET A 40 36.79 -39.50 -4.75
C MET A 40 37.86 -38.96 -3.81
N LEU A 41 38.91 -38.31 -4.34
CA LEU A 41 39.95 -37.68 -3.53
C LEU A 41 39.37 -36.61 -2.61
N HIS A 42 38.47 -35.76 -3.14
CA HIS A 42 37.80 -34.74 -2.34
C HIS A 42 36.99 -35.36 -1.19
N HIS A 43 36.23 -36.43 -1.44
CA HIS A 43 35.50 -37.15 -0.39
C HIS A 43 36.45 -37.73 0.67
N HIS A 44 37.56 -38.32 0.24
CA HIS A 44 38.55 -38.91 1.13
C HIS A 44 39.19 -37.84 2.02
N GLU A 45 39.65 -36.73 1.45
CA GLU A 45 40.19 -35.59 2.18
C GLU A 45 39.19 -35.04 3.20
N LYS A 46 37.92 -34.90 2.81
CA LYS A 46 36.85 -34.46 3.74
C LYS A 46 36.65 -35.44 4.89
N ALA A 47 36.55 -36.74 4.61
CA ALA A 47 36.41 -37.76 5.64
C ALA A 47 37.58 -37.75 6.64
N VAL A 48 38.82 -37.67 6.15
CA VAL A 48 40.02 -37.60 7.00
C VAL A 48 39.98 -36.34 7.86
N ASN A 49 39.68 -35.18 7.26
CA ASN A 49 39.62 -33.92 8.01
C ASN A 49 38.55 -33.94 9.09
N CYS A 50 37.34 -34.42 8.79
CA CYS A 50 36.26 -34.54 9.77
C CYS A 50 36.66 -35.46 10.94
N ILE A 51 37.24 -36.62 10.67
CA ILE A 51 37.72 -37.54 11.71
C ILE A 51 38.79 -36.87 12.59
N VAL A 52 39.73 -36.15 11.98
CA VAL A 52 40.80 -35.44 12.71
C VAL A 52 40.21 -34.35 13.62
N GLU A 53 39.27 -33.54 13.12
CA GLU A 53 38.64 -32.49 13.92
C GLU A 53 37.76 -33.05 15.03
N THR A 54 36.96 -34.10 14.78
CA THR A 54 36.20 -34.78 15.83
C THR A 54 37.13 -35.35 16.91
N MET A 55 38.24 -35.99 16.52
CA MET A 55 39.20 -36.53 17.49
C MET A 55 39.88 -35.43 18.31
N ARG A 56 40.24 -34.31 17.67
CA ARG A 56 40.75 -33.13 18.38
C ARG A 56 39.74 -32.63 19.39
N HIS A 57 38.47 -32.48 19.01
CA HIS A 57 37.42 -32.04 19.92
C HIS A 57 37.23 -33.03 21.09
N GLU A 58 37.02 -34.31 20.81
CA GLU A 58 36.67 -35.30 21.83
C GLU A 58 37.79 -35.61 22.84
N ARG A 59 39.06 -35.41 22.46
CA ARG A 59 40.20 -35.87 23.26
C ARG A 59 41.19 -34.78 23.63
N LEU A 60 41.36 -33.74 22.81
CA LEU A 60 42.40 -32.73 22.98
C LEU A 60 41.85 -31.36 23.37
N ALA A 61 40.67 -30.98 22.88
CA ALA A 61 40.11 -29.66 23.09
C ALA A 61 39.77 -29.44 24.56
N VAL A 62 40.07 -28.23 25.05
CA VAL A 62 39.87 -27.85 26.46
C VAL A 62 38.39 -27.93 26.83
N ASN A 63 37.52 -27.56 25.90
CA ASN A 63 36.06 -27.52 25.98
C ASN A 63 35.36 -28.80 25.46
N GLY A 64 36.12 -29.83 25.06
CA GLY A 64 35.56 -31.11 24.63
C GLY A 64 35.41 -32.14 25.77
N PRO A 65 34.79 -33.31 25.50
CA PRO A 65 34.47 -34.32 26.52
C PRO A 65 35.69 -35.03 27.14
N ARG A 66 36.89 -34.87 26.57
CA ARG A 66 38.16 -35.47 27.02
C ARG A 66 38.05 -36.97 27.35
N LEU A 67 37.59 -37.76 26.39
CA LEU A 67 37.25 -39.19 26.54
C LEU A 67 38.45 -40.13 26.85
N GLY A 68 39.64 -39.62 27.12
CA GLY A 68 40.81 -40.40 27.52
C GLY A 68 41.42 -41.25 26.38
N LEU A 69 41.85 -42.47 26.69
CA LEU A 69 42.46 -43.40 25.73
C LEU A 69 41.41 -44.03 24.79
N VAL A 70 41.84 -44.47 23.61
CA VAL A 70 40.97 -45.19 22.67
C VAL A 70 40.67 -46.59 23.25
N THR A 71 39.39 -46.92 23.39
CA THR A 71 38.92 -48.20 23.92
C THR A 71 37.75 -48.73 23.07
N LYS A 72 37.31 -49.97 23.31
CA LYS A 72 36.09 -50.48 22.66
C LYS A 72 34.83 -49.67 23.02
N LYS A 73 34.79 -49.07 24.22
CA LYS A 73 33.69 -48.21 24.68
C LYS A 73 33.76 -46.81 24.07
N HIS A 74 34.97 -46.28 23.89
CA HIS A 74 35.24 -44.97 23.29
C HIS A 74 36.18 -45.14 22.09
N PRO A 75 35.66 -45.57 20.91
CA PRO A 75 36.45 -45.81 19.71
C PRO A 75 37.08 -44.51 19.16
N LEU A 76 37.98 -44.65 18.18
CA LEU A 76 38.61 -43.51 17.50
C LEU A 76 37.61 -42.76 16.60
N VAL A 77 36.69 -43.49 15.99
CA VAL A 77 35.60 -42.96 15.16
C VAL A 77 34.29 -43.36 15.82
N GLN A 78 33.38 -42.40 15.96
CA GLN A 78 32.04 -42.64 16.49
C GLN A 78 31.31 -43.71 15.67
N ARG A 79 30.35 -44.40 16.31
CA ARG A 79 29.49 -45.34 15.59
C ARG A 79 28.46 -44.53 14.81
N TYR A 80 28.45 -44.66 13.48
CA TYR A 80 27.47 -44.01 12.60
C TYR A 80 26.27 -44.92 12.28
N PHE A 81 26.42 -46.22 12.58
CA PHE A 81 25.42 -47.23 12.30
C PHE A 81 25.32 -48.19 13.47
N THR A 82 24.10 -48.58 13.83
CA THR A 82 23.85 -49.74 14.68
C THR A 82 24.09 -50.99 13.86
N PHE A 83 25.01 -51.84 14.32
CA PHE A 83 25.31 -53.13 13.75
C PHE A 83 24.94 -54.22 14.78
N PRO A 84 23.82 -54.93 14.61
CA PRO A 84 23.28 -55.85 15.62
C PRO A 84 23.94 -57.24 15.61
N PHE A 85 25.00 -57.44 14.83
CA PHE A 85 25.69 -58.73 14.71
C PHE A 85 27.00 -58.75 15.51
N GLU A 86 27.51 -59.95 15.82
CA GLU A 86 28.84 -60.11 16.42
C GLU A 86 29.96 -59.74 15.43
N ASP A 87 31.12 -59.34 15.94
CA ASP A 87 32.32 -59.03 15.13
C ASP A 87 32.62 -60.19 14.16
N MET A 88 32.70 -59.91 12.86
CA MET A 88 32.92 -60.93 11.82
C MET A 88 33.96 -60.49 10.77
N PRO A 89 34.53 -61.44 10.01
CA PRO A 89 35.46 -61.11 8.91
C PRO A 89 34.78 -60.29 7.81
N MET A 90 35.56 -59.40 7.17
CA MET A 90 35.09 -58.47 6.13
C MET A 90 34.35 -59.16 4.99
N GLU A 91 34.78 -60.35 4.58
CA GLU A 91 34.14 -61.09 3.48
C GLU A 91 32.71 -61.54 3.83
N LYS A 92 32.42 -61.80 5.12
CA LYS A 92 31.06 -62.10 5.60
C LYS A 92 30.21 -60.84 5.73
N GLU A 93 30.83 -59.73 6.16
CA GLU A 93 30.17 -58.43 6.23
C GLU A 93 29.76 -57.92 4.84
N GLU A 94 30.62 -58.08 3.83
CA GLU A 94 30.30 -57.75 2.44
C GLU A 94 29.13 -58.57 1.89
N LEU A 95 29.06 -59.86 2.22
CA LEU A 95 27.93 -60.72 1.84
C LEU A 95 26.62 -60.27 2.48
N LEU A 96 26.65 -59.81 3.74
CA LEU A 96 25.49 -59.24 4.43
C LEU A 96 25.05 -57.90 3.80
N LEU A 97 26.00 -57.02 3.49
CA LEU A 97 25.73 -55.73 2.84
C LEU A 97 25.16 -55.89 1.42
N GLN A 98 25.52 -56.97 0.73
CA GLN A 98 25.00 -57.31 -0.61
C GLN A 98 23.61 -57.97 -0.55
N ASN A 99 23.18 -58.51 0.59
CA ASN A 99 21.85 -59.08 0.76
C ASN A 99 20.85 -58.01 1.22
N ALA A 100 19.97 -57.60 0.30
CA ALA A 100 18.94 -56.59 0.58
C ALA A 100 17.99 -56.99 1.73
N ASP A 101 17.77 -58.29 1.93
CA ASP A 101 16.90 -58.82 2.99
C ASP A 101 17.55 -58.77 4.38
N ASP A 102 18.88 -58.62 4.49
CA ASP A 102 19.58 -58.50 5.79
C ASP A 102 20.07 -57.07 6.06
N ALA A 103 20.31 -56.28 5.00
CA ALA A 103 20.87 -54.93 5.10
C ALA A 103 20.03 -53.94 5.91
N TYR A 104 18.69 -54.14 6.01
CA TYR A 104 17.83 -53.27 6.83
C TYR A 104 18.13 -53.32 8.34
N GLN A 105 18.85 -54.36 8.78
CA GLN A 105 19.28 -54.52 10.17
C GLN A 105 20.43 -53.57 10.53
N ILE A 106 21.11 -53.01 9.53
CA ILE A 106 22.15 -51.98 9.72
C ILE A 106 21.49 -50.61 9.65
N GLN A 107 21.38 -49.96 10.80
CA GLN A 107 20.55 -48.76 10.94
C GLN A 107 21.42 -47.52 11.13
N ALA A 108 21.19 -46.50 10.31
CA ALA A 108 21.92 -45.24 10.43
C ALA A 108 21.50 -44.48 11.70
N HIS A 109 22.49 -43.95 12.41
CA HIS A 109 22.28 -43.07 13.54
C HIS A 109 21.88 -41.66 13.08
N ASN A 110 21.12 -40.95 13.91
CA ASN A 110 20.77 -39.55 13.65
C ASN A 110 21.86 -38.61 14.18
N GLY A 111 21.68 -37.31 13.97
CA GLY A 111 22.61 -36.29 14.43
C GLY A 111 22.35 -34.97 13.71
N TRP A 112 23.35 -34.11 13.68
CA TRP A 112 23.31 -32.84 12.97
C TRP A 112 24.60 -32.57 12.20
N VAL A 113 24.51 -31.68 11.21
CA VAL A 113 25.63 -31.31 10.33
C VAL A 113 25.84 -29.81 10.46
N ILE A 114 27.10 -29.39 10.64
CA ILE A 114 27.45 -27.98 10.76
C ILE A 114 27.14 -27.26 9.44
N ALA A 115 26.31 -26.20 9.51
CA ALA A 115 25.97 -25.32 8.39
C ALA A 115 25.34 -26.04 7.16
N ASP A 116 24.58 -27.11 7.38
CA ASP A 116 23.81 -27.78 6.32
C ASP A 116 22.44 -27.13 6.09
N ASP A 117 21.83 -27.41 4.94
CA ASP A 117 20.46 -27.03 4.66
C ASP A 117 19.50 -27.87 5.52
N PRO A 118 18.74 -27.26 6.46
CA PRO A 118 17.85 -28.01 7.35
C PRO A 118 16.73 -28.74 6.61
N LEU A 119 16.37 -28.30 5.39
CA LEU A 119 15.36 -28.98 4.57
C LEU A 119 15.89 -30.24 3.89
N ARG A 120 17.21 -30.38 3.78
CA ARG A 120 17.82 -31.54 3.14
C ARG A 120 18.02 -32.65 4.15
N ASN A 121 17.35 -33.77 3.92
CA ASN A 121 17.60 -34.97 4.70
C ASN A 121 18.98 -35.54 4.34
N PHE A 122 19.96 -35.36 5.23
CA PHE A 122 21.34 -35.84 5.03
C PHE A 122 21.49 -37.36 4.92
N ALA A 123 20.43 -38.14 5.18
CA ALA A 123 20.41 -39.60 4.98
C ALA A 123 19.79 -40.05 3.66
N GLU A 124 19.29 -39.12 2.84
CA GLU A 124 18.70 -39.46 1.54
C GLU A 124 19.76 -39.76 0.46
N PRO A 125 19.39 -40.55 -0.58
CA PRO A 125 20.26 -40.80 -1.71
C PRO A 125 20.76 -39.50 -2.36
N GLY A 126 22.07 -39.40 -2.58
CA GLY A 126 22.74 -38.20 -3.09
C GLY A 126 23.39 -37.33 -2.02
N SER A 127 23.05 -37.53 -0.74
CA SER A 127 23.85 -37.01 0.37
C SER A 127 25.08 -37.87 0.61
N ASN A 128 26.23 -37.23 0.76
CA ASN A 128 27.51 -37.89 1.05
C ASN A 128 27.94 -37.70 2.52
N VAL A 129 27.06 -37.22 3.39
CA VAL A 129 27.38 -36.84 4.78
C VAL A 129 27.96 -38.00 5.59
N TYR A 130 27.32 -39.19 5.54
CA TYR A 130 27.84 -40.38 6.23
C TYR A 130 29.17 -40.87 5.64
N LEU A 131 29.34 -40.78 4.33
CA LEU A 131 30.57 -41.17 3.62
C LEU A 131 31.74 -40.24 4.00
N ARG A 132 31.48 -38.93 4.01
CA ARG A 132 32.44 -37.87 4.32
C ARG A 132 32.61 -37.62 5.83
N ARG A 133 31.89 -38.36 6.68
CA ARG A 133 31.94 -38.23 8.15
C ARG A 133 31.60 -36.82 8.65
N GLU A 134 30.74 -36.11 7.92
CA GLU A 134 30.33 -34.74 8.23
C GLU A 134 29.29 -34.67 9.36
N LEU A 135 28.63 -35.79 9.68
CA LEU A 135 27.62 -35.88 10.73
C LEU A 135 28.26 -35.94 12.12
N LEU A 136 27.81 -35.07 13.02
CA LEU A 136 28.01 -35.21 14.46
C LEU A 136 26.92 -36.14 14.98
N CYS A 137 27.33 -37.37 15.30
CA CYS A 137 26.44 -38.51 15.43
C CYS A 137 25.94 -38.68 16.87
N TRP A 138 24.66 -39.02 17.04
CA TRP A 138 24.08 -39.41 18.32
C TRP A 138 24.02 -40.93 18.40
N ASP A 139 24.93 -41.52 19.19
CA ASP A 139 25.11 -42.97 19.26
C ASP A 139 23.99 -43.71 20.00
N ASP A 140 23.11 -42.97 20.68
CA ASP A 140 21.93 -43.44 21.39
C ASP A 140 20.67 -43.52 20.50
N SER A 141 20.70 -42.94 19.30
CA SER A 141 19.50 -42.66 18.50
C SER A 141 19.61 -43.11 17.04
N VAL A 142 18.68 -43.97 16.62
CA VAL A 142 18.53 -44.38 15.22
C VAL A 142 17.64 -43.40 14.44
N LYS A 143 18.06 -43.01 13.23
CA LYS A 143 17.29 -42.12 12.36
C LYS A 143 16.10 -42.85 11.75
N LEU A 144 14.90 -42.28 11.91
CA LEU A 144 13.66 -42.85 11.39
C LEU A 144 13.44 -42.48 9.91
N ARG A 145 13.37 -43.49 9.03
CA ARG A 145 13.16 -43.31 7.58
C ARG A 145 11.67 -43.40 7.22
N TYR A 146 10.99 -42.25 7.23
CA TYR A 146 9.57 -42.15 6.87
C TYR A 146 9.32 -42.35 5.36
N GLY A 147 10.23 -41.89 4.51
CA GLY A 147 10.01 -41.82 3.06
C GLY A 147 9.14 -40.62 2.66
N SER A 148 8.69 -40.62 1.42
CA SER A 148 7.87 -39.56 0.82
C SER A 148 6.39 -39.68 1.16
N LYS A 149 5.92 -40.89 1.48
CA LYS A 149 4.51 -41.22 1.74
C LYS A 149 4.39 -42.39 2.72
N PRO A 150 3.21 -42.59 3.36
CA PRO A 150 3.01 -43.66 4.33
C PRO A 150 3.38 -45.06 3.80
N GLU A 151 3.19 -45.33 2.51
CA GLU A 151 3.47 -46.63 1.90
C GLU A 151 4.96 -46.98 1.87
N ASP A 152 5.86 -45.99 1.99
CA ASP A 152 7.30 -46.22 1.95
C ASP A 152 7.81 -46.85 3.27
N CYS A 153 7.08 -46.67 4.37
CA CYS A 153 7.31 -47.31 5.67
C CYS A 153 6.03 -47.40 6.52
N PRO A 154 5.05 -48.26 6.16
CA PRO A 154 3.70 -48.22 6.72
C PRO A 154 3.64 -48.37 8.24
N TYR A 155 4.48 -49.26 8.78
CA TYR A 155 4.55 -49.49 10.22
C TYR A 155 4.96 -48.24 10.99
N LEU A 156 6.00 -47.55 10.53
CA LEU A 156 6.54 -46.37 11.21
C LEU A 156 5.50 -45.24 11.25
N TRP A 157 4.86 -44.97 10.12
CA TRP A 157 3.82 -43.95 10.03
C TRP A 157 2.65 -44.24 10.96
N GLU A 158 2.15 -45.48 10.96
CA GLU A 158 1.03 -45.88 11.82
C GLU A 158 1.39 -45.87 13.32
N HIS A 159 2.60 -46.31 13.65
CA HIS A 159 3.10 -46.29 15.02
C HIS A 159 3.23 -44.86 15.54
N MET A 160 3.83 -43.96 14.74
CA MET A 160 4.03 -42.57 15.12
C MET A 160 2.73 -41.78 15.15
N ARG A 161 1.79 -42.07 14.25
CA ARG A 161 0.43 -41.52 14.30
C ARG A 161 -0.24 -41.85 15.64
N LYS A 162 -0.24 -43.12 16.06
CA LYS A 162 -0.78 -43.53 17.35
C LYS A 162 -0.07 -42.88 18.53
N TYR A 163 1.26 -42.82 18.49
CA TYR A 163 2.05 -42.13 19.51
C TYR A 163 1.62 -40.66 19.64
N THR A 164 1.54 -39.94 18.53
CA THR A 164 1.13 -38.54 18.50
C THR A 164 -0.32 -38.36 18.98
N GLU A 165 -1.24 -39.26 18.63
CA GLU A 165 -2.62 -39.26 19.13
C GLU A 165 -2.69 -39.48 20.65
N ILE A 166 -1.87 -40.39 21.19
CA ILE A 166 -1.76 -40.61 22.64
C ILE A 166 -1.23 -39.35 23.32
N MET A 167 -0.19 -38.72 22.78
CA MET A 167 0.34 -37.47 23.32
C MET A 167 -0.73 -36.37 23.31
N ALA A 168 -1.44 -36.18 22.21
CA ALA A 168 -2.50 -35.17 22.10
C ALA A 168 -3.71 -35.45 23.03
N LYS A 169 -3.98 -36.72 23.34
CA LYS A 169 -5.01 -37.11 24.30
C LYS A 169 -4.67 -36.62 25.71
N HIS A 170 -3.41 -36.80 26.13
CA HIS A 170 -2.99 -36.53 27.50
C HIS A 170 -2.50 -35.09 27.74
N PHE A 171 -1.91 -34.44 26.74
CA PHE A 171 -1.28 -33.13 26.89
C PHE A 171 -2.03 -32.01 26.17
N CYS A 172 -1.98 -30.80 26.73
CA CYS A 172 -2.57 -29.59 26.12
C CYS A 172 -1.69 -29.00 25.02
N GLY A 173 -0.41 -29.36 24.98
CA GLY A 173 0.52 -28.94 23.96
C GLY A 173 1.69 -29.89 23.79
N ILE A 174 2.44 -29.70 22.71
CA ILE A 174 3.60 -30.51 22.33
C ILE A 174 4.76 -29.58 21.96
N ARG A 175 5.97 -29.94 22.41
CA ARG A 175 7.24 -29.34 21.97
C ARG A 175 7.81 -30.17 20.82
N LEU A 176 8.05 -29.53 19.69
CA LEU A 176 8.78 -30.10 18.56
C LEU A 176 10.26 -29.78 18.73
N ASP A 177 10.99 -30.79 19.17
CA ASP A 177 12.44 -30.77 19.24
C ASP A 177 13.05 -30.78 17.84
N ASN A 178 14.07 -29.96 17.60
CA ASN A 178 14.77 -29.90 16.31
C ASN A 178 13.83 -29.89 15.08
N CYS A 179 12.77 -29.07 15.15
CA CYS A 179 11.66 -29.09 14.18
C CYS A 179 12.14 -28.88 12.74
N HIS A 180 13.16 -28.03 12.57
CA HIS A 180 13.78 -27.71 11.29
C HIS A 180 14.37 -28.95 10.58
N SER A 181 14.77 -29.99 11.33
CA SER A 181 15.32 -31.25 10.81
C SER A 181 14.25 -32.33 10.56
N THR A 182 12.98 -32.04 10.84
CA THR A 182 11.87 -32.95 10.57
C THR A 182 11.27 -32.65 9.20
N PRO A 183 11.13 -33.65 8.30
CA PRO A 183 10.50 -33.42 7.01
C PRO A 183 9.08 -32.86 7.16
N LEU A 184 8.80 -31.76 6.45
CA LEU A 184 7.55 -31.01 6.60
C LEU A 184 6.30 -31.90 6.44
N HIS A 185 6.25 -32.76 5.42
CA HIS A 185 5.10 -33.63 5.16
C HIS A 185 4.83 -34.63 6.29
N VAL A 186 5.89 -35.07 7.00
CA VAL A 186 5.76 -35.95 8.16
C VAL A 186 5.17 -35.17 9.33
N ALA A 187 5.76 -34.02 9.66
CA ALA A 187 5.29 -33.18 10.76
C ALA A 187 3.84 -32.72 10.55
N GLU A 188 3.46 -32.34 9.32
CA GLU A 188 2.09 -31.97 8.95
C GLU A 188 1.11 -33.09 9.24
N ALA A 189 1.40 -34.32 8.82
CA ALA A 189 0.52 -35.46 9.01
C ALA A 189 0.37 -35.83 10.50
N MET A 190 1.47 -35.80 11.25
CA MET A 190 1.44 -36.12 12.68
C MET A 190 0.67 -35.05 13.46
N LEU A 191 0.90 -33.77 13.18
CA LEU A 191 0.14 -32.68 13.82
C LEU A 191 -1.33 -32.67 13.41
N ALA A 192 -1.66 -33.04 12.17
CA ALA A 192 -3.04 -33.21 11.75
C ALA A 192 -3.75 -34.31 12.56
N ALA A 193 -3.10 -35.45 12.78
CA ALA A 193 -3.62 -36.50 13.66
C ALA A 193 -3.76 -36.02 15.12
N ALA A 194 -2.76 -35.28 15.62
CA ALA A 194 -2.81 -34.67 16.95
C ALA A 194 -4.01 -33.72 17.11
N ARG A 195 -4.23 -32.84 16.13
CA ARG A 195 -5.32 -31.85 16.13
C ARG A 195 -6.69 -32.47 15.91
N ALA A 196 -6.77 -33.62 15.23
CA ALA A 196 -8.01 -34.40 15.15
C ALA A 196 -8.45 -34.91 16.53
N VAL A 197 -7.50 -35.27 17.41
CA VAL A 197 -7.77 -35.65 18.80
C VAL A 197 -8.01 -34.43 19.69
N ARG A 198 -7.22 -33.36 19.53
CA ARG A 198 -7.31 -32.12 20.30
C ARG A 198 -7.24 -30.89 19.38
N PRO A 199 -8.38 -30.30 18.99
CA PRO A 199 -8.40 -29.15 18.07
C PRO A 199 -7.60 -27.93 18.57
N ASN A 200 -7.63 -27.68 19.89
CA ASN A 200 -6.95 -26.55 20.53
C ASN A 200 -5.52 -26.90 21.00
N LEU A 201 -4.84 -27.82 20.33
CA LEU A 201 -3.47 -28.21 20.67
C LEU A 201 -2.50 -27.01 20.52
N TYR A 202 -1.79 -26.69 21.59
CA TYR A 202 -0.72 -25.69 21.61
C TYR A 202 0.59 -26.33 21.11
N VAL A 203 1.21 -25.76 20.08
CA VAL A 203 2.43 -26.33 19.50
C VAL A 203 3.56 -25.34 19.64
N ILE A 204 4.64 -25.76 20.30
CA ILE A 204 5.88 -24.99 20.40
C ILE A 204 6.98 -25.70 19.63
N ALA A 205 7.84 -24.95 18.95
CA ALA A 205 8.91 -25.52 18.16
C ALA A 205 10.25 -24.86 18.46
N GLU A 206 11.27 -25.69 18.60
CA GLU A 206 12.65 -25.29 18.44
C GLU A 206 12.98 -25.24 16.95
N LEU A 207 13.09 -24.02 16.43
CA LEU A 207 13.21 -23.77 15.00
C LEU A 207 14.23 -22.66 14.74
N PHE A 208 15.32 -23.05 14.08
CA PHE A 208 16.43 -22.18 13.73
C PHE A 208 16.87 -22.50 12.30
N THR A 209 16.15 -21.98 11.30
CA THR A 209 16.51 -22.23 9.90
C THR A 209 17.52 -21.23 9.34
N GLY A 210 17.98 -20.26 10.14
CA GLY A 210 18.84 -19.15 9.70
C GLY A 210 18.15 -18.15 8.76
N SER A 211 16.82 -18.27 8.57
CA SER A 211 16.04 -17.43 7.67
C SER A 211 14.60 -17.30 8.15
N ASP A 212 14.18 -16.07 8.47
CA ASP A 212 12.79 -15.75 8.86
C ASP A 212 11.77 -16.24 7.82
N GLN A 213 12.12 -16.29 6.52
CA GLN A 213 11.24 -16.79 5.47
C GLN A 213 11.00 -18.30 5.57
N LEU A 214 12.05 -19.06 5.87
CA LEU A 214 11.95 -20.50 6.07
C LEU A 214 11.20 -20.80 7.37
N ASP A 215 11.48 -20.09 8.46
CA ASP A 215 10.74 -20.18 9.72
C ASP A 215 9.23 -19.98 9.47
N ASN A 216 8.86 -18.94 8.71
CA ASN A 216 7.47 -18.67 8.34
C ASN A 216 6.83 -19.81 7.52
N THR A 217 7.60 -20.51 6.70
CA THR A 217 7.10 -21.66 5.94
C THR A 217 6.70 -22.81 6.88
N PHE A 218 7.55 -23.12 7.86
CA PHE A 218 7.25 -24.12 8.89
C PHE A 218 6.05 -23.69 9.74
N VAL A 219 6.05 -22.46 10.25
CA VAL A 219 4.97 -21.94 11.10
C VAL A 219 3.61 -22.04 10.41
N ASN A 220 3.52 -21.58 9.15
CA ASN A 220 2.26 -21.56 8.41
C ASN A 220 1.77 -22.96 8.02
N ARG A 221 2.68 -23.85 7.61
CA ARG A 221 2.33 -25.21 7.18
C ARG A 221 1.97 -26.12 8.35
N LEU A 222 2.74 -26.05 9.44
CA LEU A 222 2.56 -26.90 10.62
C LEU A 222 1.54 -26.33 11.60
N GLY A 223 1.16 -25.06 11.45
CA GLY A 223 0.33 -24.34 12.42
C GLY A 223 1.02 -24.26 13.78
N ILE A 224 2.31 -23.95 13.81
CA ILE A 224 3.05 -23.76 15.07
C ILE A 224 2.48 -22.55 15.80
N THR A 225 2.23 -22.67 17.09
CA THR A 225 1.68 -21.58 17.89
C THR A 225 2.76 -20.64 18.40
N SER A 226 3.88 -21.17 18.89
CA SER A 226 5.00 -20.35 19.34
C SER A 226 6.37 -20.93 18.96
N LEU A 227 7.32 -20.04 18.66
CA LEU A 227 8.73 -20.39 18.48
C LEU A 227 9.49 -20.20 19.78
N ILE A 228 10.36 -21.14 20.11
CA ILE A 228 11.23 -21.03 21.28
C ILE A 228 12.28 -19.94 21.02
N ARG A 229 12.48 -19.07 22.02
CA ARG A 229 13.54 -18.06 22.09
C ARG A 229 14.21 -18.17 23.46
N GLU A 230 15.50 -17.94 23.56
CA GLU A 230 16.27 -18.21 24.77
C GLU A 230 17.04 -16.97 25.22
N ALA A 231 16.88 -16.56 26.47
CA ALA A 231 17.59 -15.39 27.02
C ALA A 231 19.10 -15.63 27.10
N MET A 232 19.51 -16.89 27.29
CA MET A 232 20.91 -17.32 27.28
C MET A 232 21.62 -17.15 25.92
N SER A 233 20.88 -16.86 24.84
CA SER A 233 21.49 -16.52 23.55
C SER A 233 22.08 -15.11 23.50
N ALA A 234 21.71 -14.24 24.45
CA ALA A 234 22.26 -12.89 24.57
C ALA A 234 23.65 -12.92 25.22
N GLU A 235 24.62 -12.27 24.58
CA GLU A 235 25.99 -12.12 25.08
C GLU A 235 26.08 -11.06 26.19
N ASP A 236 25.22 -10.05 26.16
CA ASP A 236 25.15 -8.96 27.13
C ASP A 236 23.71 -8.52 27.46
N SER A 237 23.58 -7.54 28.36
CA SER A 237 22.27 -7.03 28.80
C SER A 237 21.51 -6.28 27.69
N HIS A 238 22.23 -5.68 26.75
CA HIS A 238 21.65 -4.93 25.64
C HIS A 238 20.98 -5.86 24.63
N GLU A 239 21.64 -6.97 24.27
CA GLU A 239 21.08 -8.01 23.42
C GLU A 239 19.85 -8.67 24.05
N GLU A 240 19.89 -8.94 25.37
CA GLU A 240 18.74 -9.52 26.08
C GLU A 240 17.53 -8.58 26.05
N GLY A 241 17.75 -7.27 26.25
CA GLY A 241 16.73 -6.24 26.04
C GLY A 241 16.22 -6.19 24.59
N GLY A 242 17.12 -6.35 23.61
CA GLY A 242 16.78 -6.43 22.18
C GLY A 242 15.84 -7.59 21.84
N LEU A 243 15.99 -8.75 22.48
CA LEU A 243 15.08 -9.89 22.33
C LEU A 243 13.67 -9.55 22.84
N VAL A 244 13.56 -8.84 23.98
CA VAL A 244 12.27 -8.34 24.47
C VAL A 244 11.67 -7.30 23.52
N TYR A 245 12.47 -6.39 22.96
CA TYR A 245 11.97 -5.43 21.99
C TYR A 245 11.39 -6.13 20.74
N ARG A 246 12.07 -7.16 20.23
CA ARG A 246 11.67 -7.87 19.01
C ARG A 246 10.46 -8.78 19.21
N PHE A 247 10.37 -9.48 20.34
CA PHE A 247 9.39 -10.54 20.56
C PHE A 247 8.39 -10.26 21.69
N GLY A 248 8.56 -9.15 22.40
CA GLY A 248 7.84 -8.82 23.62
C GLY A 248 6.60 -7.97 23.44
N GLY A 249 6.19 -7.58 22.23
CA GLY A 249 4.87 -6.96 22.01
C GLY A 249 4.88 -5.79 21.03
N GLU A 250 3.81 -5.00 21.05
CA GLU A 250 3.69 -3.80 20.22
C GLU A 250 4.45 -2.62 20.86
N PRO A 251 5.05 -1.70 20.11
CA PRO A 251 5.64 -0.48 20.68
C PRO A 251 4.63 0.34 21.51
N VAL A 252 5.08 0.99 22.58
CA VAL A 252 4.25 1.95 23.34
C VAL A 252 3.79 3.08 22.43
N GLY A 253 2.49 3.39 22.45
CA GLY A 253 1.90 4.43 21.59
C GLY A 253 1.59 3.95 20.17
N SER A 254 1.55 2.63 19.93
CA SER A 254 1.13 2.05 18.65
C SER A 254 -0.25 2.54 18.19
N PHE A 255 -0.44 2.65 16.88
CA PHE A 255 -1.72 3.06 16.31
C PHE A 255 -2.83 2.08 16.69
N ILE A 256 -4.02 2.63 16.95
CA ILE A 256 -5.17 1.85 17.36
C ILE A 256 -5.73 1.10 16.15
N GLN A 257 -5.86 -0.21 16.30
CA GLN A 257 -6.35 -1.07 15.22
C GLN A 257 -7.82 -0.79 14.90
N PRO A 258 -8.24 -0.88 13.62
CA PRO A 258 -9.64 -0.71 13.23
C PRO A 258 -10.52 -1.84 13.77
N ASN A 259 -11.82 -1.58 13.97
CA ASN A 259 -12.80 -2.59 14.40
C ASN A 259 -12.80 -3.84 13.49
N LEU A 260 -12.62 -3.61 12.18
CA LEU A 260 -12.49 -4.67 11.19
C LEU A 260 -11.01 -4.73 10.76
N ARG A 261 -10.30 -5.75 11.24
CA ARG A 261 -8.89 -5.96 10.92
C ARG A 261 -8.77 -6.87 9.70
N PRO A 262 -8.11 -6.43 8.61
CA PRO A 262 -7.74 -7.36 7.54
C PRO A 262 -6.74 -8.38 8.07
N LEU A 263 -6.79 -9.62 7.56
CA LEU A 263 -5.77 -10.62 7.87
C LEU A 263 -4.44 -10.15 7.28
N VAL A 264 -3.47 -9.84 8.14
CA VAL A 264 -2.14 -9.36 7.76
C VAL A 264 -1.06 -10.29 8.29
N PRO A 265 0.06 -10.45 7.58
CA PRO A 265 1.24 -11.15 8.11
C PRO A 265 1.72 -10.50 9.41
N GLY A 266 2.26 -11.30 10.33
CA GLY A 266 2.82 -10.85 11.60
C GLY A 266 3.98 -11.74 12.04
N ILE A 267 4.74 -11.27 13.04
CA ILE A 267 5.83 -12.05 13.65
C ILE A 267 5.22 -13.26 14.37
N ALA A 268 5.82 -14.45 14.19
CA ALA A 268 5.40 -15.65 14.91
C ALA A 268 5.52 -15.42 16.42
N HIS A 269 4.52 -15.88 17.19
CA HIS A 269 4.54 -15.67 18.64
C HIS A 269 5.76 -16.37 19.25
N ALA A 270 6.38 -15.78 20.27
CA ALA A 270 7.50 -16.38 20.99
C ALA A 270 7.04 -17.12 22.25
N MET A 271 7.78 -18.17 22.61
CA MET A 271 7.89 -18.68 23.97
C MET A 271 9.31 -18.39 24.44
N PHE A 272 9.45 -17.39 25.30
CA PHE A 272 10.74 -16.85 25.72
C PHE A 272 11.21 -17.55 27.00
N LEU A 273 12.26 -18.34 26.89
CA LEU A 273 12.81 -19.11 27.99
C LEU A 273 13.93 -18.33 28.68
N ASP A 274 13.90 -18.26 30.01
CA ASP A 274 15.04 -17.75 30.78
C ASP A 274 16.26 -18.64 30.52
N VAL A 275 16.04 -19.95 30.60
CA VAL A 275 17.03 -20.98 30.27
C VAL A 275 16.32 -22.25 29.78
N SER A 276 16.80 -22.81 28.68
CA SER A 276 16.39 -24.14 28.21
C SER A 276 17.19 -25.24 28.90
N HIS A 277 16.79 -26.49 28.68
CA HIS A 277 17.48 -27.63 29.30
C HIS A 277 18.82 -27.96 28.62
N ASP A 278 19.06 -27.40 27.43
CA ASP A 278 20.29 -27.59 26.66
C ASP A 278 21.31 -26.47 26.89
N ASN A 279 20.88 -25.33 27.44
CA ASN A 279 21.77 -24.21 27.73
C ASN A 279 22.82 -24.56 28.81
N GLU A 280 23.97 -23.90 28.71
CA GLU A 280 24.97 -23.93 29.78
C GLU A 280 24.42 -23.28 31.07
N CYS A 281 24.96 -23.71 32.21
CA CYS A 281 24.53 -23.21 33.51
C CYS A 281 24.79 -21.69 33.63
N PRO A 282 23.77 -20.84 33.85
CA PRO A 282 23.92 -19.39 33.90
C PRO A 282 24.88 -18.92 35.00
N VAL A 283 24.95 -19.66 36.11
CA VAL A 283 25.89 -19.39 37.22
C VAL A 283 27.36 -19.51 36.78
N LYS A 284 27.65 -20.34 35.76
CA LYS A 284 29.01 -20.54 35.23
C LYS A 284 29.37 -19.55 34.13
N VAL A 285 28.46 -19.31 33.19
CA VAL A 285 28.72 -18.47 32.01
C VAL A 285 28.49 -16.99 32.27
N ARG A 286 27.62 -16.67 33.23
CA ARG A 286 27.35 -15.30 33.69
C ARG A 286 27.72 -15.16 35.17
N SER A 287 26.72 -15.08 36.03
CA SER A 287 26.85 -14.96 37.47
C SER A 287 25.59 -15.48 38.16
N VAL A 288 25.73 -15.95 39.40
CA VAL A 288 24.59 -16.27 40.27
C VAL A 288 23.67 -15.07 40.50
N TYR A 289 24.21 -13.85 40.43
CA TYR A 289 23.45 -12.62 40.63
C TYR A 289 22.55 -12.29 39.43
N ASP A 290 22.81 -12.82 38.23
CA ASP A 290 22.09 -12.49 37.01
C ASP A 290 20.75 -13.21 36.84
N CYS A 291 20.58 -14.35 37.53
CA CYS A 291 19.40 -15.20 37.32
C CYS A 291 18.07 -14.47 37.62
N LEU A 292 18.07 -13.60 38.64
CA LEU A 292 16.90 -12.79 38.99
C LEU A 292 16.60 -11.66 37.98
N PRO A 293 17.55 -10.76 37.64
CA PRO A 293 17.30 -9.69 36.67
C PRO A 293 17.01 -10.21 35.26
N SER A 294 17.68 -11.25 34.78
CA SER A 294 17.36 -11.88 33.49
C SER A 294 15.92 -12.43 33.48
N ALA A 295 15.53 -13.15 34.54
CA ALA A 295 14.15 -13.63 34.66
C ALA A 295 13.11 -12.50 34.71
N ALA A 296 13.46 -11.34 35.25
CA ALA A 296 12.60 -10.16 35.26
C ALA A 296 12.45 -9.54 33.86
N ILE A 297 13.55 -9.45 33.09
CA ILE A 297 13.54 -8.97 31.70
C ILE A 297 12.63 -9.86 30.85
N VAL A 298 12.83 -11.18 30.91
CA VAL A 298 12.00 -12.17 30.19
C VAL A 298 10.53 -12.07 30.60
N SER A 299 10.23 -11.98 31.90
CA SER A 299 8.85 -11.88 32.42
C SER A 299 8.13 -10.60 32.00
N MET A 300 8.87 -9.57 31.57
CA MET A 300 8.29 -8.32 31.05
C MET A 300 8.01 -8.35 29.55
N ALA A 301 8.35 -9.43 28.83
CA ALA A 301 7.89 -9.65 27.47
C ALA A 301 6.38 -10.00 27.45
N CYS A 302 5.61 -9.42 26.52
CA CYS A 302 4.22 -9.80 26.23
C CYS A 302 4.16 -11.07 25.35
N CYS A 303 4.78 -12.14 25.82
CA CYS A 303 4.75 -13.46 25.18
C CYS A 303 4.72 -14.56 26.26
N ALA A 304 4.64 -15.83 25.86
CA ALA A 304 4.74 -16.93 26.82
C ALA A 304 6.17 -16.99 27.38
N THR A 305 6.32 -17.28 28.67
CA THR A 305 7.65 -17.41 29.31
C THR A 305 7.84 -18.77 29.97
N GLY A 306 9.08 -19.17 30.23
CA GLY A 306 9.39 -20.41 30.95
C GLY A 306 10.84 -20.56 31.39
N SER A 307 11.10 -21.43 32.36
CA SER A 307 12.44 -21.82 32.80
C SER A 307 12.55 -23.34 32.93
N THR A 308 13.78 -23.84 32.84
CA THR A 308 14.09 -25.23 33.20
C THR A 308 14.35 -25.34 34.70
N ARG A 309 13.81 -26.40 35.34
CA ARG A 309 14.02 -26.67 36.76
C ARG A 309 15.51 -26.82 37.10
N GLY A 310 15.95 -26.16 38.17
CA GLY A 310 17.35 -26.01 38.55
C GLY A 310 17.85 -24.57 38.36
N TYR A 311 17.24 -23.79 37.46
CA TYR A 311 17.52 -22.37 37.30
C TYR A 311 17.11 -21.58 38.54
N ASP A 312 15.85 -21.72 38.93
CA ASP A 312 15.26 -20.98 40.05
C ASP A 312 15.87 -21.38 41.40
N GLU A 313 16.30 -22.63 41.52
CA GLU A 313 17.03 -23.14 42.67
C GLU A 313 18.52 -22.77 42.69
N LEU A 314 19.05 -22.12 41.64
CA LEU A 314 20.48 -21.77 41.49
C LEU A 314 21.42 -22.98 41.54
N VAL A 315 21.14 -24.01 40.74
CA VAL A 315 22.03 -25.18 40.59
C VAL A 315 23.29 -24.75 39.82
N PRO A 316 24.51 -24.86 40.39
CA PRO A 316 25.73 -24.26 39.82
C PRO A 316 26.41 -25.14 38.75
N HIS A 317 25.66 -26.03 38.12
CA HIS A 317 26.15 -26.90 37.05
C HIS A 317 25.01 -27.25 36.09
N GLN A 318 25.38 -27.52 34.84
CA GLN A 318 24.44 -28.02 33.85
C GLN A 318 23.99 -29.42 34.26
N ILE A 319 22.68 -29.65 34.21
CA ILE A 319 22.06 -30.93 34.54
C ILE A 319 22.12 -31.78 33.27
N SER A 320 22.96 -32.80 33.27
CA SER A 320 23.15 -33.68 32.11
C SER A 320 21.91 -34.54 31.90
N VAL A 321 21.29 -34.44 30.72
CA VAL A 321 20.16 -35.29 30.32
C VAL A 321 20.54 -36.76 30.10
N ILE A 322 21.84 -37.08 30.05
CA ILE A 322 22.36 -38.43 29.79
C ILE A 322 22.88 -39.10 31.08
N THR A 323 23.59 -38.36 31.92
CA THR A 323 24.41 -38.94 33.01
C THR A 323 23.91 -38.57 34.41
N GLU A 324 22.92 -37.69 34.55
CA GLU A 324 22.41 -37.31 35.86
C GLU A 324 21.39 -38.34 36.38
N GLU A 325 21.68 -38.94 37.54
CA GLU A 325 20.81 -39.93 38.19
C GLU A 325 20.16 -39.40 39.48
N ARG A 326 20.63 -38.25 39.99
CA ARG A 326 20.11 -37.67 41.23
C ARG A 326 18.72 -37.07 41.02
N LEU A 327 17.88 -37.17 42.04
CA LEU A 327 16.55 -36.56 42.01
C LEU A 327 16.62 -35.07 42.38
N TYR A 328 15.74 -34.27 41.80
CA TYR A 328 15.56 -32.89 42.25
C TYR A 328 15.13 -32.83 43.72
N SER A 329 15.59 -31.78 44.41
CA SER A 329 15.17 -31.47 45.78
C SER A 329 13.64 -31.31 45.86
N LYS A 330 13.02 -31.79 46.94
CA LYS A 330 11.57 -31.79 47.13
C LYS A 330 11.10 -30.46 47.70
N TRP A 331 9.90 -30.04 47.33
CA TRP A 331 9.26 -28.87 47.94
C TRP A 331 8.84 -29.17 49.38
N ASN A 332 9.28 -28.35 50.34
CA ASN A 332 8.82 -28.37 51.72
C ASN A 332 8.79 -26.94 52.28
N ALA A 333 7.60 -26.40 52.56
CA ALA A 333 7.43 -25.02 53.01
C ALA A 333 8.13 -24.73 54.35
N ASP A 334 8.23 -25.74 55.22
CA ASP A 334 8.80 -25.62 56.57
C ASP A 334 10.29 -25.99 56.62
N ALA A 335 10.91 -26.32 55.48
CA ALA A 335 12.33 -26.66 55.41
C ALA A 335 13.19 -25.49 55.90
N LEU A 336 14.25 -25.80 56.66
CA LEU A 336 15.33 -24.84 56.88
C LEU A 336 16.15 -24.70 55.59
N PRO A 337 16.76 -23.53 55.30
CA PRO A 337 17.59 -23.34 54.09
C PRO A 337 18.75 -24.34 53.93
N SER A 338 19.18 -24.96 55.01
CA SER A 338 20.23 -25.99 55.06
C SER A 338 19.69 -27.42 55.05
N SER A 339 18.39 -27.64 54.88
CA SER A 339 17.77 -28.97 54.89
C SER A 339 18.19 -29.75 53.64
N PRO A 340 18.88 -30.89 53.77
CA PRO A 340 19.35 -31.64 52.61
C PRO A 340 18.19 -32.14 51.76
N GLY A 341 18.23 -31.88 50.45
CA GLY A 341 17.25 -32.38 49.48
C GLY A 341 15.86 -31.77 49.56
N GLU A 342 15.71 -30.64 50.24
CA GLU A 342 14.44 -29.88 50.33
C GLU A 342 14.64 -28.42 49.91
N VAL A 343 13.61 -27.84 49.27
CA VAL A 343 13.59 -26.44 48.82
C VAL A 343 12.31 -25.73 49.25
N ASN A 344 12.41 -24.44 49.50
CA ASN A 344 11.30 -23.56 49.85
C ASN A 344 11.47 -22.17 49.19
N LEU A 345 10.63 -21.20 49.55
CA LEU A 345 10.71 -19.84 48.99
C LEU A 345 12.03 -19.11 49.30
N GLN A 346 12.80 -19.54 50.30
CA GLN A 346 14.10 -18.98 50.63
C GLN A 346 15.26 -19.65 49.88
N SER A 347 14.98 -20.64 49.02
CA SER A 347 15.98 -21.31 48.18
C SER A 347 16.12 -20.58 46.84
N GLY A 348 17.35 -20.15 46.52
CA GLY A 348 17.66 -19.51 45.25
C GLY A 348 16.84 -18.26 44.98
N ILE A 349 16.25 -18.18 43.78
CA ILE A 349 15.38 -17.08 43.34
C ILE A 349 13.88 -17.42 43.36
N LEU A 350 13.48 -18.56 43.96
CA LEU A 350 12.10 -19.05 43.92
C LEU A 350 11.05 -18.01 44.37
N ALA A 351 11.30 -17.29 45.47
CA ALA A 351 10.43 -16.19 45.89
C ALA A 351 10.33 -15.07 44.85
N GLY A 352 11.46 -14.68 44.25
CA GLY A 352 11.52 -13.68 43.20
C GLY A 352 10.77 -14.11 41.94
N LYS A 353 10.99 -15.35 41.46
CA LYS A 353 10.28 -15.90 40.30
C LYS A 353 8.78 -15.99 40.53
N LEU A 354 8.33 -16.39 41.73
CA LEU A 354 6.91 -16.38 42.08
C LEU A 354 6.29 -14.98 41.96
N ALA A 355 6.96 -13.95 42.47
CA ALA A 355 6.51 -12.56 42.36
C ALA A 355 6.47 -12.09 40.89
N LEU A 356 7.51 -12.39 40.11
CA LEU A 356 7.56 -12.06 38.68
C LEU A 356 6.47 -12.77 37.87
N ASN A 357 6.19 -14.05 38.15
CA ASN A 357 5.12 -14.80 37.48
C ASN A 357 3.74 -14.24 37.81
N ARG A 358 3.49 -13.83 39.06
CA ARG A 358 2.25 -13.15 39.46
C ARG A 358 2.09 -11.82 38.72
N LEU A 359 3.16 -11.03 38.64
CA LEU A 359 3.16 -9.79 37.89
C LEU A 359 2.90 -10.04 36.40
N HIS A 360 3.62 -10.96 35.76
CA HIS A 360 3.43 -11.31 34.35
C HIS A 360 1.99 -11.75 34.06
N HIS A 361 1.41 -12.59 34.92
CA HIS A 361 0.02 -13.03 34.82
C HIS A 361 -0.96 -11.85 34.93
N GLU A 362 -0.78 -10.97 35.91
CA GLU A 362 -1.60 -9.76 36.09
C GLU A 362 -1.54 -8.86 34.84
N LEU A 363 -0.34 -8.62 34.32
CA LEU A 363 -0.12 -7.78 33.15
C LEU A 363 -0.75 -8.39 31.89
N ALA A 364 -0.66 -9.71 31.72
CA ALA A 364 -1.32 -10.42 30.62
C ALA A 364 -2.85 -10.35 30.72
N GLU A 365 -3.42 -10.63 31.90
CA GLU A 365 -4.87 -10.60 32.15
C GLU A 365 -5.46 -9.20 31.93
N LYS A 366 -4.75 -8.15 32.37
CA LYS A 366 -5.18 -6.75 32.25
C LYS A 366 -4.84 -6.10 30.90
N GLY A 367 -4.28 -6.86 29.95
CA GLY A 367 -4.05 -6.38 28.58
C GLY A 367 -2.92 -5.38 28.44
N PHE A 368 -1.80 -5.57 29.15
CA PHE A 368 -0.58 -4.77 28.97
C PHE A 368 0.20 -5.26 27.74
N THR A 369 -0.31 -4.97 26.55
CA THR A 369 0.21 -5.54 25.29
C THR A 369 1.35 -4.76 24.66
N GLN A 370 1.62 -3.55 25.13
CA GLN A 370 2.66 -2.69 24.57
C GLN A 370 3.94 -2.76 25.39
N VAL A 371 5.10 -2.72 24.73
CA VAL A 371 6.43 -2.81 25.34
C VAL A 371 7.33 -1.68 24.85
N TYR A 372 8.13 -1.15 25.77
CA TYR A 372 9.24 -0.25 25.51
C TYR A 372 10.45 -0.74 26.31
N VAL A 373 11.61 -0.78 25.67
CA VAL A 373 12.87 -1.24 26.28
C VAL A 373 13.86 -0.09 26.20
N ASP A 374 14.50 0.21 27.32
CA ASP A 374 15.47 1.28 27.46
C ASP A 374 16.76 0.75 28.10
N GLN A 375 17.90 1.07 27.51
CA GLN A 375 19.21 0.76 28.05
C GLN A 375 19.70 1.98 28.84
N LEU A 376 19.66 1.92 30.17
CA LEU A 376 20.02 3.06 31.02
C LEU A 376 21.54 3.20 31.19
N ASP A 377 22.23 2.06 31.23
CA ASP A 377 23.69 1.94 31.34
C ASP A 377 24.11 0.53 30.85
N GLU A 378 25.39 0.19 30.77
CA GLU A 378 25.91 -1.10 30.28
C GLU A 378 25.24 -2.32 30.92
N ASP A 379 24.90 -2.26 32.21
CA ASP A 379 24.31 -3.38 32.97
C ASP A 379 22.84 -3.16 33.37
N ILE A 380 22.22 -2.05 32.98
CA ILE A 380 20.89 -1.66 33.48
C ILE A 380 19.90 -1.55 32.33
N VAL A 381 18.93 -2.46 32.35
CA VAL A 381 17.83 -2.51 31.38
C VAL A 381 16.53 -2.14 32.07
N ALA A 382 15.79 -1.19 31.49
CA ALA A 382 14.43 -0.88 31.92
C ALA A 382 13.43 -1.37 30.87
N VAL A 383 12.50 -2.22 31.29
CA VAL A 383 11.41 -2.71 30.44
C VAL A 383 10.08 -2.15 30.95
N THR A 384 9.37 -1.44 30.08
CA THR A 384 8.05 -0.92 30.34
C THR A 384 7.00 -1.77 29.62
N ARG A 385 6.07 -2.37 30.37
CA ARG A 385 4.81 -2.89 29.80
C ARG A 385 3.71 -1.85 29.99
N HIS A 386 2.99 -1.52 28.92
CA HIS A 386 1.93 -0.51 28.90
C HIS A 386 0.58 -1.12 28.46
N CYS A 387 -0.49 -0.73 29.13
CA CYS A 387 -1.86 -1.08 28.77
C CYS A 387 -2.48 0.02 27.90
N PRO A 388 -2.72 -0.21 26.59
CA PRO A 388 -3.26 0.82 25.69
C PRO A 388 -4.71 1.24 26.01
N SER A 389 -5.43 0.49 26.85
CA SER A 389 -6.80 0.85 27.25
C SER A 389 -6.87 1.69 28.52
N THR A 390 -6.03 1.42 29.51
CA THR A 390 -6.04 2.15 30.80
C THR A 390 -4.93 3.18 30.90
N HIS A 391 -3.93 3.12 30.02
CA HIS A 391 -2.70 3.88 30.04
C HIS A 391 -1.91 3.76 31.36
N GLN A 392 -2.11 2.66 32.08
CA GLN A 392 -1.21 2.25 33.14
C GLN A 392 0.03 1.59 32.52
N SER A 393 1.18 1.84 33.13
CA SER A 393 2.44 1.22 32.80
C SER A 393 3.00 0.50 34.02
N VAL A 394 3.74 -0.57 33.78
CA VAL A 394 4.66 -1.16 34.74
C VAL A 394 6.07 -1.03 34.20
N VAL A 395 6.93 -0.34 34.94
CA VAL A 395 8.34 -0.11 34.58
C VAL A 395 9.20 -0.97 35.49
N THR A 396 9.87 -1.97 34.92
CA THR A 396 10.79 -2.84 35.63
C THR A 396 12.21 -2.46 35.28
N VAL A 397 13.01 -2.10 36.28
CA VAL A 397 14.43 -1.79 36.14
C VAL A 397 15.22 -2.96 36.69
N SER A 398 16.01 -3.58 35.82
CA SER A 398 16.84 -4.75 36.11
C SER A 398 18.31 -4.35 36.01
N ARG A 399 19.04 -4.42 37.13
CA ARG A 399 20.49 -4.32 37.12
C ARG A 399 21.08 -5.73 37.01
N THR A 400 21.43 -6.08 35.79
CA THR A 400 22.00 -7.38 35.40
C THR A 400 23.37 -7.60 36.02
N ALA A 401 23.87 -8.83 35.94
CA ALA A 401 25.18 -9.18 36.44
C ALA A 401 25.84 -10.24 35.55
N PHE A 402 26.06 -9.92 34.27
CA PHE A 402 26.67 -10.86 33.33
C PHE A 402 28.07 -11.31 33.77
N GLU A 403 28.78 -10.51 34.57
CA GLU A 403 30.01 -10.92 35.24
C GLU A 403 29.85 -11.04 36.77
N ASN A 404 30.70 -11.83 37.43
CA ASN A 404 30.62 -11.99 38.88
C ASN A 404 31.01 -10.69 39.61
N PRO A 405 30.13 -10.08 40.46
CA PRO A 405 30.43 -8.84 41.18
C PRO A 405 31.61 -8.91 42.16
N LYS A 406 32.10 -10.11 42.49
CA LYS A 406 33.32 -10.27 43.32
C LYS A 406 34.61 -10.12 42.54
N THR A 407 34.57 -10.31 41.22
CA THR A 407 35.74 -10.29 40.33
C THR A 407 35.68 -9.15 39.31
N HIS A 408 34.49 -8.65 39.00
CA HIS A 408 34.26 -7.54 38.08
C HIS A 408 33.87 -6.26 38.83
N HIS A 409 34.28 -5.10 38.32
CA HIS A 409 33.98 -3.80 38.90
C HIS A 409 32.80 -3.13 38.20
N TYR A 410 31.64 -3.17 38.85
CA TYR A 410 30.44 -2.47 38.40
C TYR A 410 30.44 -1.00 38.82
N SER A 411 29.89 -0.11 37.99
CA SER A 411 29.77 1.32 38.31
C SER A 411 29.04 1.57 39.65
N GLU A 412 29.65 2.32 40.57
CA GLU A 412 29.01 2.67 41.85
C GLU A 412 27.91 3.73 41.69
N THR A 413 27.98 4.53 40.63
CA THR A 413 27.02 5.61 40.34
C THR A 413 26.02 5.17 39.30
N VAL A 414 24.74 5.10 39.68
CA VAL A 414 23.63 4.83 38.77
C VAL A 414 22.94 6.13 38.41
N SER A 415 22.81 6.41 37.12
CA SER A 415 22.09 7.59 36.61
C SER A 415 20.63 7.58 37.10
N PRO A 416 20.05 8.76 37.42
CA PRO A 416 18.64 8.84 37.78
C PRO A 416 17.76 8.41 36.59
N LEU A 417 16.62 7.79 36.91
CA LEU A 417 15.62 7.42 35.92
C LEU A 417 14.47 8.43 35.92
N PHE A 418 14.06 8.88 34.74
CA PHE A 418 12.94 9.79 34.56
C PHE A 418 11.73 9.01 34.06
N ILE A 419 10.73 8.84 34.92
CA ILE A 419 9.52 8.09 34.60
C ILE A 419 8.39 9.07 34.24
N PRO A 420 7.84 9.02 33.01
CA PRO A 420 6.66 9.81 32.65
C PRO A 420 5.43 9.28 33.40
N GLY A 421 4.72 10.18 34.09
CA GLY A 421 3.53 9.86 34.86
C GLY A 421 3.75 9.83 36.37
N GLN A 422 2.71 9.45 37.10
CA GLN A 422 2.70 9.33 38.55
C GLN A 422 2.96 7.89 38.96
N ILE A 423 4.01 7.67 39.76
CA ILE A 423 4.30 6.40 40.39
C ILE A 423 3.31 6.18 41.54
N ASN A 424 2.47 5.15 41.41
CA ASN A 424 1.45 4.83 42.40
C ASN A 424 2.00 3.94 43.53
N GLU A 425 2.86 2.98 43.17
CA GLU A 425 3.47 2.02 44.10
C GLU A 425 4.76 1.45 43.53
N VAL A 426 5.60 0.93 44.42
CA VAL A 426 6.66 -0.01 44.08
C VAL A 426 6.08 -1.41 44.23
N ILE A 427 5.86 -2.09 43.11
CA ILE A 427 5.24 -3.43 43.06
C ILE A 427 6.15 -4.43 43.76
N LEU A 428 7.44 -4.43 43.43
CA LEU A 428 8.43 -5.26 44.09
C LEU A 428 9.82 -4.61 44.08
N GLU A 429 10.57 -4.87 45.15
CA GLU A 429 12.02 -4.68 45.27
C GLU A 429 12.62 -6.05 45.58
N ALA A 430 13.45 -6.56 44.67
CA ALA A 430 14.07 -7.86 44.80
C ALA A 430 15.58 -7.75 44.58
N ARG A 431 16.37 -8.41 45.42
CA ARG A 431 17.82 -8.46 45.27
C ARG A 431 18.38 -9.81 45.67
N THR A 432 19.25 -10.36 44.82
CA THR A 432 20.04 -11.53 45.16
C THR A 432 21.09 -11.17 46.21
N VAL A 433 21.05 -11.81 47.37
CA VAL A 433 21.99 -11.61 48.47
C VAL A 433 22.64 -12.92 48.89
N GLN A 434 23.86 -12.81 49.44
CA GLN A 434 24.56 -13.93 50.03
C GLN A 434 24.35 -13.94 51.56
N LYS A 435 23.91 -15.07 52.11
CA LYS A 435 23.75 -15.30 53.56
C LYS A 435 25.06 -15.82 54.17
N ASP A 436 25.28 -15.51 55.45
CA ASP A 436 26.32 -16.12 56.28
C ASP A 436 25.91 -17.56 56.68
N THR A 437 25.93 -18.47 55.72
CA THR A 437 25.57 -19.90 55.90
C THR A 437 26.61 -20.80 55.24
N VAL A 438 26.42 -22.12 55.31
CA VAL A 438 27.35 -23.11 54.72
C VAL A 438 27.38 -22.92 53.20
N ALA A 439 28.59 -22.80 52.63
CA ALA A 439 28.79 -22.67 51.19
C ALA A 439 28.33 -23.93 50.44
N TYR A 440 28.05 -23.79 49.14
CA TYR A 440 27.61 -24.88 48.29
C TYR A 440 28.53 -26.10 48.35
N VAL A 441 27.92 -27.25 48.63
CA VAL A 441 28.53 -28.58 48.48
C VAL A 441 27.58 -29.44 47.64
N LYS A 442 28.11 -30.05 46.58
CA LYS A 442 27.32 -30.94 45.71
C LYS A 442 26.84 -32.15 46.49
N ASP A 443 25.53 -32.33 46.60
CA ASP A 443 24.94 -33.49 47.27
C ASP A 443 25.01 -34.74 46.37
N GLU A 444 25.33 -35.90 46.98
CA GLU A 444 25.49 -37.17 46.26
C GLU A 444 24.15 -37.81 45.85
N LYS A 445 23.05 -37.48 46.53
CA LYS A 445 21.74 -38.13 46.38
C LYS A 445 20.69 -37.24 45.71
N CYS A 446 20.82 -35.92 45.83
CA CYS A 446 19.90 -34.97 45.22
C CYS A 446 20.60 -33.87 44.43
N ILE A 447 19.88 -33.29 43.47
CA ILE A 447 20.27 -32.05 42.80
C ILE A 447 19.90 -30.90 43.73
N ASN A 448 20.93 -30.30 44.34
CA ASN A 448 20.81 -29.17 45.25
C ASN A 448 21.37 -27.87 44.61
N GLY A 449 20.70 -26.76 44.94
CA GLY A 449 21.14 -25.41 44.62
C GLY A 449 22.15 -24.86 45.61
N MET A 450 22.51 -23.58 45.46
CA MET A 450 23.43 -22.87 46.37
C MET A 450 22.68 -22.29 47.58
N PRO A 451 22.77 -22.89 48.79
CA PRO A 451 22.00 -22.46 49.96
C PRO A 451 22.42 -21.10 50.53
N GLU A 452 23.65 -20.66 50.21
CA GLU A 452 24.18 -19.37 50.64
C GLU A 452 23.62 -18.20 49.84
N TYR A 453 22.86 -18.43 48.77
CA TYR A 453 22.21 -17.37 48.00
C TYR A 453 20.68 -17.41 48.18
N THR A 454 20.08 -16.24 48.36
CA THR A 454 18.62 -16.05 48.45
C THR A 454 18.25 -14.73 47.80
N VAL A 455 16.95 -14.51 47.63
CA VAL A 455 16.41 -13.18 47.30
C VAL A 455 15.87 -12.49 48.55
N GLU A 456 16.29 -11.25 48.80
CA GLU A 456 15.56 -10.30 49.64
C GLU A 456 14.44 -9.70 48.80
N LEU A 457 13.18 -9.91 49.21
CA LEU A 457 12.00 -9.46 48.48
C LEU A 457 11.11 -8.60 49.39
N MET A 458 10.67 -7.46 48.86
CA MET A 458 9.59 -6.66 49.42
C MET A 458 8.57 -6.37 48.32
N GLU A 459 7.27 -6.44 48.63
CA GLU A 459 6.19 -6.25 47.66
C GLU A 459 5.23 -5.14 48.14
N HIS A 460 4.60 -4.45 47.19
CA HIS A 460 3.56 -3.44 47.43
C HIS A 460 3.96 -2.33 48.42
N LEU A 461 5.10 -1.69 48.15
CA LEU A 461 5.63 -0.61 48.98
C LEU A 461 5.17 0.76 48.47
N GLN A 462 5.04 1.71 49.40
CA GLN A 462 4.98 3.12 49.06
C GLN A 462 6.39 3.62 48.74
N LEU A 463 6.52 4.56 47.79
CA LEU A 463 7.83 5.02 47.29
C LEU A 463 8.76 5.55 48.40
N LYS A 464 8.20 6.16 49.45
CA LYS A 464 8.94 6.65 50.63
C LYS A 464 9.56 5.54 51.48
N ASP A 465 8.99 4.33 51.41
CA ASP A 465 9.41 3.16 52.18
C ASP A 465 10.40 2.28 51.40
N SER A 466 10.69 2.66 50.14
CA SER A 466 11.68 2.02 49.29
C SER A 466 13.08 2.06 49.91
N ARG A 467 13.78 0.93 49.86
CA ARG A 467 15.20 0.86 50.29
C ARG A 467 16.15 1.07 49.12
N VAL A 468 15.66 0.84 47.90
CA VAL A 468 16.45 0.91 46.66
C VAL A 468 16.45 2.31 46.07
N VAL A 469 15.34 3.04 46.14
CA VAL A 469 15.18 4.34 45.48
C VAL A 469 14.71 5.45 46.40
N LYS A 470 14.85 6.70 45.93
CA LYS A 470 14.26 7.90 46.52
C LYS A 470 13.68 8.75 45.39
N LEU A 471 12.52 9.37 45.64
CA LEU A 471 11.97 10.39 44.77
C LEU A 471 12.91 11.60 44.74
N GLY A 472 13.36 11.96 43.53
CA GLY A 472 14.10 13.18 43.22
C GLY A 472 13.17 14.36 42.97
N ASP A 473 13.54 15.23 42.04
CA ASP A 473 12.70 16.37 41.67
C ASP A 473 11.58 15.95 40.72
N THR A 474 10.39 16.53 40.92
CA THR A 474 9.31 16.43 39.94
C THR A 474 9.50 17.55 38.93
N THR A 475 9.72 17.19 37.67
CA THR A 475 9.93 18.16 36.60
C THR A 475 8.81 18.05 35.57
N THR A 476 8.45 19.19 34.98
CA THR A 476 7.58 19.23 33.80
C THR A 476 8.48 19.40 32.59
N ASN A 477 8.68 18.35 31.81
CA ASN A 477 9.49 18.42 30.60
C ASN A 477 8.63 18.94 29.44
N ASN A 478 9.15 19.91 28.67
CA ASN A 478 8.49 20.49 27.47
C ASN A 478 6.99 20.82 27.62
N GLY A 479 6.61 21.39 28.75
CA GLY A 479 5.37 22.15 28.91
C GLY A 479 4.10 21.38 29.28
N ASN A 480 4.05 20.04 29.26
CA ASN A 480 2.86 19.28 29.69
C ASN A 480 3.12 17.85 30.23
N GLU A 481 4.33 17.29 30.12
CA GLU A 481 4.59 15.94 30.65
C GLU A 481 5.03 15.99 32.11
N PHE A 482 4.20 15.42 32.99
CA PHE A 482 4.54 15.17 34.38
C PHE A 482 5.57 14.04 34.45
N VAL A 483 6.78 14.33 34.90
CA VAL A 483 7.87 13.35 35.00
C VAL A 483 8.39 13.31 36.43
N GLN A 484 8.53 12.08 36.96
CA GLN A 484 9.11 11.86 38.27
C GLN A 484 10.53 11.32 38.13
N GLU A 485 11.48 12.04 38.70
CA GLU A 485 12.86 11.58 38.82
C GLU A 485 12.99 10.55 39.96
N ILE A 486 13.69 9.46 39.66
CA ILE A 486 13.99 8.38 40.59
C ILE A 486 15.50 8.27 40.73
N VAL A 487 15.98 8.53 41.95
CA VAL A 487 17.40 8.42 42.30
C VAL A 487 17.63 7.08 42.99
N PHE A 488 18.52 6.26 42.41
CA PHE A 488 18.89 4.97 42.97
C PHE A 488 19.90 5.13 44.11
N LYS A 489 19.57 4.57 45.29
CA LYS A 489 20.45 4.55 46.47
C LYS A 489 21.20 3.23 46.63
N ARG A 490 20.52 2.10 46.37
CA ARG A 490 21.05 0.74 46.61
C ARG A 490 20.65 -0.24 45.52
N LEU A 491 20.73 0.17 44.26
CA LEU A 491 20.53 -0.75 43.13
C LEU A 491 21.84 -1.49 42.86
N THR A 492 22.14 -2.57 43.59
CA THR A 492 23.37 -3.39 43.38
C THR A 492 23.20 -4.36 42.20
N PRO A 493 24.27 -4.88 41.58
CA PRO A 493 24.16 -5.97 40.60
C PRO A 493 23.32 -7.15 41.14
N GLY A 494 22.44 -7.70 40.30
CA GLY A 494 21.46 -8.71 40.71
C GLY A 494 20.22 -8.16 41.43
N SER A 495 19.87 -6.89 41.17
CA SER A 495 18.67 -6.24 41.73
C SER A 495 17.62 -5.99 40.67
N VAL A 496 16.35 -6.06 41.08
CA VAL A 496 15.18 -5.74 40.27
C VAL A 496 14.24 -4.85 41.09
N ILE A 497 13.72 -3.81 40.46
CA ILE A 497 12.64 -2.99 41.03
C ILE A 497 11.56 -2.77 39.98
N ALA A 498 10.29 -2.91 40.35
CA ALA A 498 9.16 -2.67 39.45
C ALA A 498 8.22 -1.60 40.02
N PHE A 499 7.87 -0.62 39.18
CA PHE A 499 6.98 0.49 39.52
C PHE A 499 5.65 0.35 38.81
N ARG A 500 4.55 0.65 39.51
CA ARG A 500 3.27 0.92 38.85
C ARG A 500 3.15 2.41 38.59
N VAL A 501 2.87 2.76 37.34
CA VAL A 501 2.82 4.14 36.89
C VAL A 501 1.49 4.38 36.18
N SER A 502 0.81 5.45 36.56
CA SER A 502 -0.36 5.96 35.86
C SER A 502 -0.01 7.28 35.18
N LEU A 503 -0.84 7.69 34.23
CA LEU A 503 -0.85 9.10 33.83
C LEU A 503 -1.14 9.98 35.07
N ASP A 504 -0.71 11.24 35.03
CA ASP A 504 -1.16 12.18 36.05
C ASP A 504 -2.70 12.30 35.98
N PRO A 505 -3.39 12.58 37.11
CA PRO A 505 -4.86 12.54 37.16
C PRO A 505 -5.53 13.44 36.12
N LYS A 506 -4.93 14.59 35.84
CA LYS A 506 -5.47 15.55 34.86
C LYS A 506 -5.36 14.99 33.44
N SER A 507 -4.22 14.42 33.06
CA SER A 507 -4.06 13.76 31.76
C SER A 507 -4.98 12.55 31.61
N GLN A 508 -5.19 11.78 32.67
CA GLN A 508 -6.09 10.63 32.68
C GLN A 508 -7.54 11.04 32.42
N ASP A 509 -8.01 12.09 33.11
CA ASP A 509 -9.36 12.64 32.92
C ASP A 509 -9.54 13.15 31.48
N LEU A 510 -8.60 13.98 30.99
CA LEU A 510 -8.64 14.54 29.64
C LEU A 510 -8.63 13.46 28.56
N LEU A 511 -7.84 12.41 28.75
CA LEU A 511 -7.80 11.27 27.84
C LEU A 511 -9.10 10.47 27.86
N GLY A 512 -9.68 10.26 29.04
CA GLY A 512 -10.99 9.63 29.17
C GLY A 512 -12.10 10.43 28.48
N PHE A 513 -12.06 11.76 28.55
CA PHE A 513 -12.98 12.64 27.82
C PHE A 513 -12.77 12.55 26.31
N LEU A 514 -11.52 12.54 25.85
CA LEU A 514 -11.18 12.35 24.43
C LEU A 514 -11.70 11.00 23.91
N ARG A 515 -11.50 9.91 24.67
CA ARG A 515 -11.99 8.57 24.31
C ARG A 515 -13.51 8.51 24.19
N THR A 516 -14.24 9.21 25.06
CA THR A 516 -15.71 9.35 24.95
C THR A 516 -16.11 9.95 23.60
N GLN A 517 -15.37 10.95 23.12
CA GLN A 517 -15.63 11.55 21.81
C GLN A 517 -15.28 10.62 20.64
N LEU A 518 -14.19 9.87 20.76
CA LEU A 518 -13.73 8.94 19.72
C LEU A 518 -14.54 7.64 19.65
N TYR A 519 -15.33 7.31 20.66
CA TYR A 519 -16.21 6.13 20.69
C TYR A 519 -17.17 6.09 19.49
N GLN A 520 -17.56 7.25 18.95
CA GLN A 520 -18.40 7.33 17.76
C GLN A 520 -17.74 6.73 16.51
N PHE A 521 -16.40 6.68 16.44
CA PHE A 521 -15.64 6.13 15.31
C PHE A 521 -15.19 4.69 15.54
N ASN A 522 -14.78 4.35 16.76
CA ASN A 522 -14.24 3.03 17.09
C ASN A 522 -14.68 2.57 18.49
N ARG A 523 -15.21 1.35 18.58
CA ARG A 523 -15.77 0.82 19.84
C ARG A 523 -14.69 0.55 20.88
N LEU A 524 -13.44 0.39 20.47
CA LEU A 524 -12.30 0.17 21.37
C LEU A 524 -12.05 1.34 22.32
N TYR A 525 -12.46 2.57 21.96
CA TYR A 525 -12.35 3.72 22.83
C TYR A 525 -13.31 3.70 24.04
N LYS A 526 -14.34 2.84 24.03
CA LYS A 526 -15.31 2.74 25.12
C LYS A 526 -14.66 2.45 26.47
N LEU A 527 -13.69 1.55 26.49
CA LEU A 527 -12.95 1.22 27.71
C LEU A 527 -12.10 2.44 28.11
N GLY A 528 -12.16 2.88 29.37
CA GLY A 528 -11.44 4.08 29.84
C GLY A 528 -12.09 5.42 29.47
N SER A 529 -13.26 5.43 28.82
CA SER A 529 -14.04 6.65 28.58
C SER A 529 -14.60 7.24 29.88
N LEU A 530 -14.58 8.56 30.00
CA LEU A 530 -15.10 9.31 31.17
C LEU A 530 -16.15 10.35 30.78
N THR A 531 -16.99 10.75 31.73
CA THR A 531 -17.99 11.81 31.54
C THR A 531 -17.43 13.17 31.92
N ASP A 532 -17.39 14.11 30.98
CA ASP A 532 -17.03 15.50 31.22
C ASP A 532 -18.31 16.33 31.47
N SER A 533 -18.45 16.91 32.65
CA SER A 533 -19.58 17.78 33.01
C SER A 533 -19.57 19.11 32.25
N ASP A 534 -18.39 19.56 31.82
CA ASP A 534 -18.16 20.84 31.15
C ASP A 534 -17.79 20.63 29.66
N VAL A 535 -18.23 19.51 29.06
CA VAL A 535 -17.97 19.22 27.65
C VAL A 535 -18.47 20.35 26.75
N PRO A 536 -17.62 20.87 25.84
CA PRO A 536 -18.03 21.87 24.86
C PRO A 536 -19.29 21.44 24.10
N ASP A 537 -20.27 22.33 23.97
CA ASP A 537 -21.56 22.01 23.35
C ASP A 537 -21.43 21.43 21.94
N ILE A 538 -20.41 21.86 21.18
CA ILE A 538 -20.14 21.36 19.83
C ILE A 538 -19.78 19.87 19.80
N LEU A 539 -19.17 19.34 20.86
CA LEU A 539 -18.79 17.92 20.98
C LEU A 539 -19.97 17.04 21.44
N LYS A 540 -21.04 17.62 21.98
CA LYS A 540 -22.28 16.88 22.31
C LYS A 540 -23.02 16.41 21.04
N VAL A 541 -22.71 17.01 19.89
CA VAL A 541 -23.29 16.67 18.60
C VAL A 541 -22.35 15.69 17.88
N PRO A 542 -22.84 14.51 17.43
CA PRO A 542 -22.07 13.60 16.58
C PRO A 542 -21.51 14.32 15.35
N LEU A 543 -20.24 14.07 15.02
CA LEU A 543 -19.56 14.75 13.93
C LEU A 543 -20.27 14.54 12.57
N GLU A 544 -20.86 13.35 12.38
CA GLU A 544 -21.66 13.03 11.18
C GLU A 544 -22.79 14.04 10.96
N LEU A 545 -23.47 14.50 12.02
CA LEU A 545 -24.56 15.47 11.90
C LEU A 545 -24.05 16.85 11.47
N LEU A 546 -22.85 17.26 11.91
CA LEU A 546 -22.23 18.51 11.47
C LEU A 546 -21.81 18.42 10.00
N ILE A 547 -21.11 17.34 9.64
CA ILE A 547 -20.61 17.13 8.27
C ILE A 547 -21.76 16.92 7.29
N SER A 548 -22.87 16.28 7.70
CA SER A 548 -24.05 16.06 6.84
C SER A 548 -24.69 17.35 6.31
N LYS A 549 -24.48 18.49 7.01
CA LYS A 549 -24.95 19.81 6.60
C LYS A 549 -24.10 20.43 5.49
N LEU A 550 -22.87 19.95 5.30
CA LEU A 550 -21.97 20.47 4.27
C LEU A 550 -22.48 20.15 2.86
N SER A 551 -22.27 21.07 1.94
CA SER A 551 -22.36 20.86 0.50
C SER A 551 -21.16 20.04 -0.01
N LEU A 552 -21.27 19.49 -1.23
CA LEU A 552 -20.13 18.81 -1.87
C LEU A 552 -18.95 19.77 -2.11
N ALA A 553 -19.22 21.06 -2.31
CA ALA A 553 -18.19 22.09 -2.43
C ALA A 553 -17.48 22.38 -1.10
N GLU A 554 -18.17 22.38 0.04
CA GLU A 554 -17.53 22.51 1.35
C GLU A 554 -16.76 21.22 1.72
N LEU A 555 -17.24 20.06 1.28
CA LEU A 555 -16.52 18.79 1.42
C LEU A 555 -15.22 18.76 0.61
N ASN A 556 -15.13 19.49 -0.52
CA ASN A 556 -13.86 19.72 -1.21
C ASN A 556 -12.86 20.45 -0.31
N VAL A 557 -13.31 21.49 0.42
CA VAL A 557 -12.46 22.21 1.38
C VAL A 557 -12.06 21.29 2.53
N LEU A 558 -12.99 20.55 3.14
CA LEU A 558 -12.68 19.65 4.26
C LEU A 558 -11.67 18.56 3.86
N LEU A 559 -11.83 17.94 2.68
CA LEU A 559 -11.07 16.76 2.28
C LEU A 559 -9.81 17.06 1.47
N PHE A 560 -9.85 18.01 0.53
CA PHE A 560 -8.84 18.12 -0.52
C PHE A 560 -8.12 19.48 -0.49
N ARG A 561 -8.34 20.35 -1.49
CA ARG A 561 -7.59 21.60 -1.77
C ARG A 561 -6.10 21.37 -1.96
N CYS A 562 -5.65 21.39 -3.22
CA CYS A 562 -4.21 21.36 -3.50
C CYS A 562 -3.54 22.68 -3.11
N ASN A 563 -2.21 22.74 -3.11
CA ASN A 563 -1.50 23.92 -2.62
C ASN A 563 -1.89 25.22 -3.35
N ALA A 564 -2.01 25.20 -4.68
CA ALA A 564 -2.40 26.36 -5.46
C ALA A 564 -3.82 26.85 -5.14
N GLU A 565 -4.76 25.93 -4.93
CA GLU A 565 -6.12 26.25 -4.50
C GLU A 565 -6.14 26.88 -3.10
N GLU A 566 -5.41 26.29 -2.15
CA GLU A 566 -5.35 26.78 -0.77
C GLU A 566 -4.64 28.15 -0.67
N GLN A 567 -3.68 28.42 -1.55
CA GLN A 567 -3.00 29.71 -1.65
C GLN A 567 -3.93 30.84 -2.09
N GLU A 568 -4.94 30.58 -2.92
CA GLU A 568 -5.94 31.60 -3.26
C GLU A 568 -6.71 32.07 -2.02
N ASP A 569 -6.95 31.18 -1.06
CA ASP A 569 -7.57 31.49 0.23
C ASP A 569 -6.60 32.16 1.23
N GLY A 570 -5.34 32.41 0.84
CA GLY A 570 -4.30 32.99 1.69
C GLY A 570 -3.54 31.98 2.56
N GLY A 571 -3.75 30.67 2.34
CA GLY A 571 -3.13 29.58 3.08
C GLY A 571 -2.06 28.82 2.28
N GLY A 572 -1.91 27.53 2.59
CA GLY A 572 -1.00 26.61 1.89
C GLY A 572 -1.10 25.20 2.45
N CYS A 573 -0.57 24.21 1.73
CA CYS A 573 -0.48 22.85 2.25
C CYS A 573 0.55 22.75 3.38
N TYR A 574 0.23 22.01 4.45
CA TYR A 574 1.16 21.81 5.56
C TYR A 574 2.46 21.15 5.08
N THR A 575 3.60 21.67 5.55
CA THR A 575 4.93 21.14 5.23
C THR A 575 5.55 20.54 6.47
N ILE A 576 5.89 19.25 6.39
CA ILE A 576 6.53 18.53 7.49
C ILE A 576 8.03 18.80 7.42
N PRO A 577 8.66 19.35 8.47
CA PRO A 577 10.09 19.62 8.49
C PRO A 577 10.92 18.38 8.13
N SER A 578 11.96 18.59 7.32
CA SER A 578 12.88 17.53 6.87
C SER A 578 12.24 16.38 6.05
N TRP A 579 11.01 16.57 5.56
CA TRP A 579 10.33 15.60 4.71
C TRP A 579 9.69 16.25 3.47
N MET A 580 8.36 16.36 3.40
CA MET A 580 7.67 16.98 2.26
C MET A 580 6.41 17.74 2.65
N SER A 581 5.94 18.58 1.72
CA SER A 581 4.61 19.17 1.78
C SER A 581 3.53 18.15 1.42
N LEU A 582 2.43 18.19 2.16
CA LEU A 582 1.24 17.39 1.86
C LEU A 582 0.68 17.79 0.49
N LYS A 583 0.08 16.82 -0.23
CA LYS A 583 -0.52 17.08 -1.55
C LYS A 583 -1.84 17.84 -1.47
N TYR A 584 -2.53 17.68 -0.36
CA TYR A 584 -3.78 18.34 -0.03
C TYR A 584 -3.68 19.00 1.35
N ALA A 585 -4.34 20.13 1.51
CA ALA A 585 -4.47 20.84 2.78
C ALA A 585 -5.51 20.19 3.71
N GLY A 586 -6.55 19.59 3.13
CA GLY A 586 -7.61 18.89 3.84
C GLY A 586 -7.22 17.50 4.34
N LEU A 587 -8.20 16.80 4.92
CA LEU A 587 -8.00 15.51 5.60
C LEU A 587 -7.37 14.42 4.70
N GLN A 588 -7.62 14.45 3.38
CA GLN A 588 -6.99 13.52 2.44
C GLN A 588 -5.46 13.60 2.48
N GLY A 589 -4.89 14.80 2.66
CA GLY A 589 -3.44 15.01 2.69
C GLY A 589 -2.80 14.22 3.84
N PHE A 590 -3.39 14.31 5.03
CA PHE A 590 -2.98 13.55 6.21
C PHE A 590 -3.25 12.05 6.04
N MET A 591 -4.43 11.69 5.51
CA MET A 591 -4.79 10.28 5.30
C MET A 591 -3.93 9.56 4.26
N SER A 592 -3.43 10.26 3.24
CA SER A 592 -2.49 9.67 2.28
C SER A 592 -1.20 9.24 2.97
N VAL A 593 -0.72 9.99 3.98
CA VAL A 593 0.45 9.60 4.80
C VAL A 593 0.09 8.49 5.78
N LEU A 594 -1.00 8.66 6.55
CA LEU A 594 -1.47 7.69 7.54
C LEU A 594 -1.76 6.32 6.93
N SER A 595 -2.22 6.27 5.67
CA SER A 595 -2.50 5.02 4.97
C SER A 595 -1.25 4.14 4.74
N ASP A 596 -0.05 4.73 4.76
CA ASP A 596 1.21 3.99 4.65
C ASP A 596 1.83 3.68 6.03
N ILE A 597 1.85 4.66 6.94
CA ILE A 597 2.54 4.50 8.23
C ILE A 597 1.74 3.67 9.25
N ARG A 598 0.40 3.74 9.21
CA ARG A 598 -0.46 3.04 10.19
C ARG A 598 -0.39 1.52 10.07
N PRO A 599 -0.51 0.90 8.87
CA PRO A 599 -0.41 -0.56 8.75
C PRO A 599 0.95 -1.13 9.16
N LYS A 600 2.02 -0.34 9.02
CA LYS A 600 3.39 -0.70 9.40
C LYS A 600 3.72 -0.35 10.86
N ASN A 601 2.82 0.36 11.54
CA ASN A 601 3.06 0.96 12.85
C ASN A 601 4.36 1.77 12.92
N ASP A 602 4.65 2.54 11.86
CA ASP A 602 5.88 3.33 11.73
C ASP A 602 5.79 4.61 12.57
N LEU A 603 5.95 4.45 13.88
CA LEU A 603 6.01 5.56 14.84
C LEU A 603 7.29 6.40 14.71
N GLY A 604 8.30 5.91 13.97
CA GLY A 604 9.57 6.61 13.70
C GLY A 604 9.47 7.61 12.55
N HIS A 605 8.37 7.62 11.81
CA HIS A 605 8.18 8.51 10.67
C HIS A 605 8.24 10.01 11.07
N PRO A 606 8.82 10.90 10.23
CA PRO A 606 8.87 12.35 10.51
C PRO A 606 7.51 13.01 10.78
N PHE A 607 6.43 12.42 10.25
CA PHE A 607 5.05 12.81 10.54
C PHE A 607 4.70 12.64 12.03
N CYS A 608 5.01 11.48 12.62
CA CYS A 608 4.78 11.20 14.03
C CYS A 608 5.72 12.03 14.92
N ASP A 609 6.95 12.25 14.47
CA ASP A 609 7.91 13.09 15.17
C ASP A 609 7.44 14.54 15.26
N ASN A 610 6.92 15.11 14.17
CA ASN A 610 6.34 16.45 14.18
C ASN A 610 5.17 16.58 15.17
N LEU A 611 4.28 15.57 15.24
CA LEU A 611 3.18 15.52 16.20
C LEU A 611 3.66 15.42 17.66
N ARG A 612 4.81 14.79 17.92
CA ARG A 612 5.41 14.73 19.26
C ARG A 612 6.07 16.06 19.64
N GLN A 613 6.69 16.74 18.67
CA GLN A 613 7.42 17.98 18.89
C GLN A 613 6.53 19.21 19.12
N GLY A 614 5.30 19.23 18.59
CA GLY A 614 4.41 20.36 18.79
C GLY A 614 3.01 20.20 18.22
N ASP A 615 2.19 21.23 18.43
CA ASP A 615 0.75 21.22 18.14
C ASP A 615 0.40 21.75 16.74
N TRP A 616 1.41 22.03 15.91
CA TRP A 616 1.25 22.77 14.66
C TRP A 616 0.29 22.11 13.65
N MET A 617 0.29 20.78 13.54
CA MET A 617 -0.66 20.07 12.67
C MET A 617 -2.09 20.19 13.17
N LEU A 618 -2.29 20.13 14.50
CA LEU A 618 -3.60 20.22 15.13
C LEU A 618 -4.17 21.63 14.89
N ASP A 619 -3.35 22.64 15.16
CA ASP A 619 -3.68 24.05 14.91
C ASP A 619 -3.97 24.33 13.44
N TYR A 620 -3.13 23.81 12.55
CA TYR A 620 -3.32 23.97 11.10
C TYR A 620 -4.68 23.45 10.64
N ILE A 621 -5.08 22.24 11.07
CA ILE A 621 -6.36 21.64 10.66
C ILE A 621 -7.54 22.45 11.19
N SER A 622 -7.54 22.82 12.48
CA SER A 622 -8.65 23.57 13.07
C SER A 622 -8.74 24.99 12.53
N SER A 623 -7.64 25.75 12.54
CA SER A 623 -7.65 27.16 12.15
C SER A 623 -8.06 27.35 10.70
N ARG A 624 -7.57 26.50 9.79
CA ARG A 624 -7.95 26.50 8.38
C ARG A 624 -9.47 26.46 8.16
N LEU A 625 -10.19 25.70 8.98
CA LEU A 625 -11.63 25.51 8.88
C LEU A 625 -12.41 26.54 9.68
N THR A 626 -11.94 26.94 10.86
CA THR A 626 -12.63 27.91 11.74
C THR A 626 -12.74 29.31 11.12
N TYR A 627 -11.83 29.68 10.21
CA TYR A 627 -11.94 30.92 9.43
C TYR A 627 -13.07 30.92 8.38
N LYS A 628 -13.67 29.77 8.10
CA LYS A 628 -14.79 29.66 7.15
C LYS A 628 -16.12 29.83 7.89
N ASP A 629 -17.09 30.48 7.26
CA ASP A 629 -18.43 30.67 7.82
C ASP A 629 -19.29 29.39 7.73
N GLY A 630 -20.43 29.39 8.44
CA GLY A 630 -21.46 28.37 8.30
C GLY A 630 -21.09 27.00 8.90
N ALA A 631 -21.62 25.93 8.30
CA ALA A 631 -21.45 24.57 8.83
C ALA A 631 -19.99 24.08 8.77
N LEU A 632 -19.20 24.58 7.82
CA LEU A 632 -17.77 24.24 7.73
C LEU A 632 -16.98 24.82 8.90
N GLY A 633 -17.29 26.06 9.32
CA GLY A 633 -16.73 26.67 10.52
C GLY A 633 -17.07 25.90 11.80
N GLU A 634 -18.29 25.37 11.90
CA GLU A 634 -18.70 24.51 13.03
C GLU A 634 -17.89 23.18 13.07
N VAL A 635 -17.55 22.60 11.92
CA VAL A 635 -16.62 21.45 11.86
C VAL A 635 -15.22 21.86 12.30
N GLY A 636 -14.75 23.06 11.93
CA GLY A 636 -13.49 23.63 12.42
C GLY A 636 -13.46 23.78 13.95
N LYS A 637 -14.54 24.32 14.53
CA LYS A 637 -14.71 24.42 15.99
C LYS A 637 -14.77 23.06 16.68
N TRP A 638 -15.34 22.05 16.02
CA TRP A 638 -15.32 20.67 16.52
C TRP A 638 -13.87 20.14 16.58
N PHE A 639 -13.07 20.36 15.52
CA PHE A 639 -11.65 20.00 15.53
C PHE A 639 -10.86 20.78 16.59
N GLU A 640 -11.10 22.07 16.73
CA GLU A 640 -10.48 22.90 17.77
C GLU A 640 -10.78 22.37 19.17
N ALA A 641 -12.04 22.02 19.43
CA ALA A 641 -12.49 21.50 20.72
C ALA A 641 -11.90 20.11 21.03
N ILE A 642 -11.89 19.17 20.06
CA ILE A 642 -11.29 17.84 20.30
C ILE A 642 -9.77 17.91 20.44
N PHE A 643 -9.11 18.79 19.66
CA PHE A 643 -7.66 19.00 19.78
C PHE A 643 -7.28 19.70 21.07
N ALA A 644 -8.17 20.50 21.68
CA ALA A 644 -7.91 21.08 23.01
C ALA A 644 -7.69 20.02 24.10
N TYR A 645 -8.31 18.83 23.98
CA TYR A 645 -8.00 17.67 24.82
C TYR A 645 -6.67 17.02 24.38
N LEU A 646 -6.50 16.77 23.08
CA LEU A 646 -5.32 16.09 22.53
C LEU A 646 -4.00 16.82 22.81
N LYS A 647 -3.96 18.15 22.83
CA LYS A 647 -2.76 18.95 23.13
C LYS A 647 -2.25 18.81 24.58
N LYS A 648 -3.10 18.31 25.46
CA LYS A 648 -2.85 18.23 26.91
C LYS A 648 -2.52 16.82 27.40
N ILE A 649 -2.54 15.82 26.52
CA ILE A 649 -2.11 14.45 26.86
C ILE A 649 -0.60 14.30 26.59
N PRO A 650 0.06 13.25 27.13
CA PRO A 650 1.48 13.02 26.87
C PRO A 650 1.82 12.93 25.39
N ARG A 651 2.97 13.49 25.00
CA ARG A 651 3.37 13.66 23.59
C ARG A 651 3.51 12.34 22.88
N TYR A 652 4.03 11.31 23.56
CA TYR A 652 4.18 9.97 22.97
C TYR A 652 2.84 9.32 22.57
N LEU A 653 1.71 9.74 23.14
CA LEU A 653 0.37 9.26 22.79
C LEU A 653 -0.29 10.07 21.66
N ILE A 654 0.16 11.30 21.37
CA ILE A 654 -0.49 12.17 20.39
C ILE A 654 -0.60 11.51 19.00
N PRO A 655 0.43 10.84 18.44
CA PRO A 655 0.32 10.23 17.12
C PRO A 655 -0.85 9.23 16.97
N CYS A 656 -1.05 8.34 17.95
CA CYS A 656 -2.09 7.32 17.86
C CYS A 656 -3.51 7.90 18.02
N TYR A 657 -3.68 8.92 18.87
CA TYR A 657 -4.97 9.58 19.05
C TYR A 657 -5.27 10.59 17.94
N PHE A 658 -4.25 11.23 17.38
CA PHE A 658 -4.38 12.05 16.18
C PHE A 658 -4.90 11.22 15.01
N ASP A 659 -4.33 10.03 14.74
CA ASP A 659 -4.87 9.10 13.74
C ASP A 659 -6.33 8.74 14.05
N GLY A 660 -6.68 8.43 15.30
CA GLY A 660 -8.06 8.16 15.70
C GLY A 660 -9.04 9.27 15.34
N VAL A 661 -8.66 10.54 15.56
CA VAL A 661 -9.46 11.71 15.18
C VAL A 661 -9.55 11.85 13.65
N ILE A 662 -8.41 11.87 12.95
CA ILE A 662 -8.34 12.15 11.52
C ILE A 662 -8.97 11.03 10.70
N ALA A 663 -8.65 9.77 11.00
CA ALA A 663 -9.23 8.62 10.30
C ALA A 663 -10.74 8.52 10.52
N GLY A 664 -11.22 8.78 11.74
CA GLY A 664 -12.64 8.82 12.07
C GLY A 664 -13.38 9.94 11.32
N ALA A 665 -12.84 11.16 11.36
CA ALA A 665 -13.42 12.31 10.66
C ALA A 665 -13.40 12.15 9.14
N TYR A 666 -12.30 11.65 8.57
CA TYR A 666 -12.17 11.38 7.14
C TYR A 666 -13.16 10.31 6.68
N ALA A 667 -13.27 9.18 7.38
CA ALA A 667 -14.22 8.13 7.05
C ALA A 667 -15.67 8.64 7.09
N THR A 668 -15.99 9.46 8.09
CA THR A 668 -17.29 10.12 8.22
C THR A 668 -17.56 11.07 7.04
N ALA A 669 -16.60 11.92 6.69
CA ALA A 669 -16.72 12.85 5.57
C ALA A 669 -16.90 12.15 4.22
N VAL A 670 -16.11 11.10 3.96
CA VAL A 670 -16.22 10.29 2.74
C VAL A 670 -17.57 9.58 2.68
N GLN A 671 -18.08 9.05 3.79
CA GLN A 671 -19.41 8.44 3.83
C GLN A 671 -20.52 9.46 3.54
N VAL A 672 -20.41 10.68 4.07
CA VAL A 672 -21.36 11.77 3.77
C VAL A 672 -21.31 12.17 2.29
N VAL A 673 -20.12 12.22 1.67
CA VAL A 673 -19.98 12.46 0.22
C VAL A 673 -20.81 11.43 -0.55
N PHE A 674 -20.63 10.14 -0.26
CA PHE A 674 -21.37 9.09 -0.97
C PHE A 674 -22.87 9.18 -0.74
N ASN A 675 -23.31 9.47 0.49
CA ASN A 675 -24.74 9.61 0.81
C ASN A 675 -25.42 10.74 0.02
N LYS A 676 -24.68 11.79 -0.38
CA LYS A 676 -25.16 12.92 -1.19
C LYS A 676 -25.10 12.67 -2.70
N MET A 677 -24.46 11.60 -3.15
CA MET A 677 -24.34 11.26 -4.57
C MET A 677 -25.45 10.29 -5.02
N SER A 678 -25.48 10.04 -6.33
CA SER A 678 -26.42 9.14 -6.99
C SER A 678 -26.43 7.73 -6.39
N ARG A 679 -27.49 6.97 -6.68
CA ARG A 679 -27.61 5.56 -6.27
C ARG A 679 -26.41 4.74 -6.75
N PHE A 680 -25.99 4.93 -8.00
CA PHE A 680 -24.82 4.28 -8.61
C PHE A 680 -23.57 4.40 -7.72
N VAL A 681 -23.31 5.57 -7.13
CA VAL A 681 -22.16 5.76 -6.22
C VAL A 681 -22.40 5.10 -4.86
N ARG A 682 -23.59 5.27 -4.26
CA ARG A 682 -23.90 4.74 -2.91
C ARG A 682 -23.75 3.22 -2.82
N VAL A 683 -24.28 2.50 -3.80
CA VAL A 683 -24.24 1.03 -3.86
C VAL A 683 -23.06 0.51 -4.70
N GLY A 684 -22.31 1.40 -5.33
CA GLY A 684 -21.18 1.07 -6.17
C GLY A 684 -20.02 0.40 -5.42
N SER A 685 -19.13 -0.22 -6.21
CA SER A 685 -17.90 -0.85 -5.72
C SER A 685 -16.93 0.18 -5.13
N THR A 686 -15.88 -0.29 -4.46
CA THR A 686 -14.80 0.56 -3.95
C THR A 686 -14.21 1.45 -5.03
N LEU A 687 -14.00 0.92 -6.24
CA LEU A 687 -13.48 1.70 -7.38
C LEU A 687 -14.43 2.82 -7.81
N VAL A 688 -15.74 2.54 -7.92
CA VAL A 688 -16.76 3.56 -8.24
C VAL A 688 -16.72 4.67 -7.20
N LYS A 689 -16.71 4.32 -5.91
CA LYS A 689 -16.65 5.27 -4.79
C LYS A 689 -15.38 6.11 -4.81
N GLN A 690 -14.23 5.48 -5.04
CA GLN A 690 -12.95 6.17 -5.14
C GLN A 690 -12.89 7.15 -6.32
N LEU A 691 -13.36 6.76 -7.50
CA LEU A 691 -13.43 7.65 -8.67
C LEU A 691 -14.45 8.78 -8.45
N ALA A 692 -15.59 8.50 -7.81
CA ALA A 692 -16.58 9.52 -7.47
C ALA A 692 -16.03 10.60 -6.53
N LEU A 693 -15.07 10.27 -5.64
CA LEU A 693 -14.35 11.29 -4.85
C LEU A 693 -13.59 12.28 -5.74
N GLY A 694 -13.15 11.89 -6.93
CA GLY A 694 -12.57 12.79 -7.93
C GLY A 694 -13.53 13.91 -8.35
N SER A 695 -14.84 13.69 -8.32
CA SER A 695 -15.82 14.78 -8.50
C SER A 695 -15.68 15.84 -7.42
N VAL A 696 -15.51 15.43 -6.16
CA VAL A 696 -15.30 16.37 -5.05
C VAL A 696 -13.91 17.00 -5.12
N GLN A 697 -12.89 16.28 -5.58
CA GLN A 697 -11.54 16.85 -5.79
C GLN A 697 -11.55 18.01 -6.80
N MET A 698 -12.20 17.83 -7.95
CA MET A 698 -12.14 18.79 -9.07
C MET A 698 -13.14 19.94 -8.94
N CYS A 699 -14.25 19.73 -8.24
CA CYS A 699 -15.35 20.68 -8.19
C CYS A 699 -15.33 21.44 -6.86
N GLY A 700 -14.95 22.71 -6.93
CA GLY A 700 -14.79 23.58 -5.76
C GLY A 700 -15.18 25.03 -6.05
N VAL A 701 -15.16 25.85 -5.00
CA VAL A 701 -15.47 27.28 -5.05
C VAL A 701 -14.27 28.05 -4.51
N GLY A 702 -13.65 28.87 -5.36
CA GLY A 702 -12.53 29.75 -4.99
C GLY A 702 -13.02 31.11 -4.46
N PRO A 703 -12.12 31.96 -3.92
CA PRO A 703 -12.46 33.28 -3.39
C PRO A 703 -12.88 34.28 -4.49
N VAL A 704 -12.55 34.00 -5.75
CA VAL A 704 -13.07 34.72 -6.92
C VAL A 704 -13.92 33.74 -7.74
N PRO A 705 -15.14 34.12 -8.18
CA PRO A 705 -15.94 33.26 -9.04
C PRO A 705 -15.21 32.94 -10.35
N ALA A 706 -14.96 31.66 -10.60
CA ALA A 706 -14.30 31.21 -11.84
C ALA A 706 -15.28 31.16 -13.04
N LEU A 707 -16.58 31.18 -12.78
CA LEU A 707 -17.65 31.20 -13.78
C LEU A 707 -18.24 32.62 -13.90
N PRO A 708 -18.64 33.05 -15.11
CA PRO A 708 -19.41 34.27 -15.28
C PRO A 708 -20.75 34.21 -14.54
N ALA A 709 -21.29 35.37 -14.18
CA ALA A 709 -22.58 35.46 -13.50
C ALA A 709 -23.73 34.94 -14.39
N LEU A 710 -24.53 34.05 -13.83
CA LEU A 710 -25.73 33.48 -14.44
C LEU A 710 -26.91 34.46 -14.38
N SER A 711 -27.92 34.22 -15.21
CA SER A 711 -29.14 35.05 -15.26
C SER A 711 -29.77 35.19 -13.86
N PRO A 712 -30.18 36.42 -13.45
CA PRO A 712 -30.87 36.64 -12.18
C PRO A 712 -32.26 35.97 -12.12
N ALA A 713 -32.81 35.55 -13.26
CA ALA A 713 -34.09 34.85 -13.33
C ALA A 713 -33.97 33.35 -12.96
N LEU A 714 -32.75 32.81 -12.87
CA LEU A 714 -32.52 31.42 -12.46
C LEU A 714 -32.69 31.25 -10.95
N GLN A 715 -33.34 30.16 -10.57
CA GLN A 715 -33.50 29.74 -9.17
C GLN A 715 -32.35 28.82 -8.74
N ASP A 716 -32.18 28.67 -7.42
CA ASP A 716 -31.19 27.78 -6.79
C ASP A 716 -29.73 28.10 -7.13
N ILE A 717 -29.43 29.38 -7.36
CA ILE A 717 -28.05 29.85 -7.56
C ILE A 717 -27.42 30.16 -6.21
N PRO A 718 -26.32 29.50 -5.82
CA PRO A 718 -25.66 29.77 -4.55
C PRO A 718 -25.06 31.18 -4.55
N GLN A 719 -25.21 31.90 -3.45
CA GLN A 719 -24.69 33.24 -3.25
C GLN A 719 -23.84 33.33 -1.98
N ARG A 720 -22.85 34.21 -1.98
CA ARG A 720 -22.07 34.56 -0.79
C ARG A 720 -21.86 36.05 -0.69
N LEU A 721 -21.60 36.53 0.52
CA LEU A 721 -21.13 37.89 0.74
C LEU A 721 -19.63 37.97 0.44
N ASN A 722 -19.24 38.75 -0.56
CA ASN A 722 -17.83 38.98 -0.87
C ASN A 722 -17.18 39.79 0.27
N THR A 723 -16.08 39.28 0.83
CA THR A 723 -15.42 39.87 2.00
C THR A 723 -14.74 41.20 1.69
N ILE A 724 -14.34 41.42 0.44
CA ILE A 724 -13.66 42.61 -0.06
C ILE A 724 -14.67 43.66 -0.51
N THR A 725 -15.58 43.30 -1.43
CA THR A 725 -16.53 44.26 -2.03
C THR A 725 -17.75 44.52 -1.15
N LYS A 726 -18.00 43.67 -0.14
CA LYS A 726 -19.18 43.70 0.74
C LYS A 726 -20.52 43.57 -0.01
N GLN A 727 -20.50 43.02 -1.23
CA GLN A 727 -21.69 42.76 -2.04
C GLN A 727 -21.96 41.26 -2.14
N ASN A 728 -23.24 40.89 -2.31
CA ASN A 728 -23.59 39.52 -2.61
C ASN A 728 -23.18 39.17 -4.06
N GLU A 729 -22.43 38.09 -4.21
CA GLU A 729 -22.02 37.55 -5.51
C GLU A 729 -22.45 36.09 -5.65
N GLN A 730 -22.63 35.64 -6.88
CA GLN A 730 -22.90 34.23 -7.16
C GLN A 730 -21.61 33.42 -6.93
N CYS A 731 -21.71 32.33 -6.18
CA CYS A 731 -20.59 31.46 -5.83
C CYS A 731 -20.78 30.03 -6.35
N CYS A 732 -21.04 29.93 -7.66
CA CYS A 732 -21.22 28.65 -8.33
C CYS A 732 -19.97 27.77 -8.27
N VAL A 733 -20.19 26.46 -8.15
CA VAL A 733 -19.14 25.45 -8.24
C VAL A 733 -18.52 25.48 -9.64
N SER A 734 -17.19 25.41 -9.69
CA SER A 734 -16.42 25.34 -10.92
C SER A 734 -15.56 24.08 -10.96
N LEU A 735 -15.37 23.54 -12.16
CA LEU A 735 -14.59 22.32 -12.40
C LEU A 735 -13.17 22.69 -12.82
N ALA A 736 -12.19 22.23 -12.05
CA ALA A 736 -10.77 22.28 -12.42
C ALA A 736 -10.45 21.20 -13.46
N ALA A 737 -9.66 21.52 -14.49
CA ALA A 737 -9.21 20.51 -15.46
C ALA A 737 -8.35 19.42 -14.81
N GLY A 738 -7.51 19.81 -13.85
CA GLY A 738 -6.91 18.90 -12.89
C GLY A 738 -5.82 19.51 -12.02
N LEU A 739 -5.33 18.70 -11.09
CA LEU A 739 -4.51 19.16 -9.97
C LEU A 739 -3.07 18.64 -10.10
N PRO A 740 -2.07 19.47 -9.76
CA PRO A 740 -2.19 20.85 -9.24
C PRO A 740 -2.13 21.95 -10.32
N HIS A 741 -1.86 21.64 -11.59
CA HIS A 741 -1.48 22.66 -12.58
C HIS A 741 -2.65 23.52 -13.07
N PHE A 742 -3.86 22.97 -13.14
CA PHE A 742 -5.05 23.63 -13.71
C PHE A 742 -6.17 23.78 -12.68
N SER A 743 -5.81 24.31 -11.51
CA SER A 743 -6.68 24.35 -10.34
C SER A 743 -7.12 25.75 -9.90
N SER A 744 -6.44 26.81 -10.34
CA SER A 744 -6.59 28.16 -9.78
C SER A 744 -6.53 29.25 -10.86
N GLY A 745 -7.11 30.41 -10.55
CA GLY A 745 -7.16 31.58 -11.40
C GLY A 745 -7.78 31.31 -12.77
N ILE A 746 -7.27 32.00 -13.79
CA ILE A 746 -7.78 31.88 -15.17
C ILE A 746 -7.60 30.47 -15.76
N PHE A 747 -6.63 29.70 -15.26
CA PHE A 747 -6.29 28.36 -15.77
C PHE A 747 -7.11 27.23 -15.16
N ARG A 748 -8.10 27.54 -14.32
CA ARG A 748 -8.95 26.52 -13.68
C ARG A 748 -9.92 25.87 -14.66
N CYS A 749 -10.68 26.69 -15.39
CA CYS A 749 -11.80 26.24 -16.22
C CYS A 749 -11.43 26.23 -17.70
N TRP A 750 -11.42 25.02 -18.27
CA TRP A 750 -11.23 24.79 -19.71
C TRP A 750 -12.50 24.18 -20.29
N GLY A 751 -13.10 24.77 -21.32
CA GLY A 751 -14.36 24.34 -21.90
C GLY A 751 -14.31 22.90 -22.38
N ARG A 752 -13.23 22.53 -23.07
CA ARG A 752 -12.99 21.16 -23.52
C ARG A 752 -12.99 20.15 -22.35
N ASP A 753 -12.06 20.31 -21.40
CA ASP A 753 -11.93 19.41 -20.25
C ASP A 753 -13.21 19.36 -19.43
N THR A 754 -13.87 20.50 -19.27
CA THR A 754 -15.15 20.61 -18.55
C THR A 754 -16.19 19.72 -19.20
N PHE A 755 -16.45 19.86 -20.50
CA PHE A 755 -17.53 19.13 -21.15
C PHE A 755 -17.17 17.69 -21.52
N ILE A 756 -15.89 17.30 -21.51
CA ILE A 756 -15.51 15.88 -21.52
C ILE A 756 -15.76 15.25 -20.14
N SER A 757 -15.51 15.98 -19.05
CA SER A 757 -15.57 15.44 -17.68
C SER A 757 -16.95 15.49 -17.03
N LEU A 758 -17.82 16.41 -17.47
CA LEU A 758 -19.07 16.76 -16.78
C LEU A 758 -20.06 15.60 -16.72
N ARG A 759 -20.16 14.76 -17.76
CA ARG A 759 -21.01 13.56 -17.74
C ARG A 759 -20.60 12.64 -16.59
N GLY A 760 -19.35 12.21 -16.56
CA GLY A 760 -18.83 11.35 -15.48
C GLY A 760 -18.87 12.03 -14.11
N LEU A 761 -18.25 13.19 -13.95
CA LEU A 761 -18.04 13.79 -12.63
C LEU A 761 -19.29 14.45 -12.04
N MET A 762 -20.29 14.83 -12.84
CA MET A 762 -21.47 15.53 -12.35
C MET A 762 -22.80 14.83 -12.66
N LEU A 763 -23.02 14.35 -13.88
CA LEU A 763 -24.31 13.70 -14.21
C LEU A 763 -24.41 12.33 -13.55
N VAL A 764 -23.42 11.46 -13.78
CA VAL A 764 -23.39 10.10 -13.21
C VAL A 764 -23.34 10.12 -11.66
N THR A 765 -22.74 11.15 -11.06
CA THR A 765 -22.67 11.31 -9.60
C THR A 765 -23.89 12.02 -8.99
N GLY A 766 -24.80 12.57 -9.79
CA GLY A 766 -26.05 13.21 -9.31
C GLY A 766 -25.96 14.71 -9.02
N ARG A 767 -24.90 15.41 -9.44
CA ARG A 767 -24.68 16.86 -9.22
C ARG A 767 -25.35 17.74 -10.29
N HIS A 768 -26.63 17.51 -10.53
CA HIS A 768 -27.34 18.07 -11.69
C HIS A 768 -27.43 19.60 -11.68
N ILE A 769 -27.70 20.23 -10.54
CA ILE A 769 -27.83 21.70 -10.44
C ILE A 769 -26.50 22.39 -10.79
N GLU A 770 -25.38 21.85 -10.30
CA GLU A 770 -24.05 22.39 -10.60
C GLU A 770 -23.70 22.20 -12.08
N ALA A 771 -24.02 21.05 -12.66
CA ALA A 771 -23.86 20.79 -14.10
C ALA A 771 -24.65 21.79 -14.95
N ARG A 772 -25.93 22.04 -14.61
CA ARG A 772 -26.78 23.06 -15.26
C ARG A 772 -26.11 24.43 -15.23
N ASN A 773 -25.64 24.83 -14.04
CA ASN A 773 -25.02 26.14 -13.85
C ASN A 773 -23.76 26.30 -14.69
N ILE A 774 -22.92 25.27 -14.80
CA ILE A 774 -21.72 25.30 -15.68
C ILE A 774 -22.14 25.39 -17.16
N ILE A 775 -23.09 24.57 -17.61
CA ILE A 775 -23.58 24.58 -18.99
C ILE A 775 -24.08 25.99 -19.38
N LEU A 776 -24.89 26.62 -18.54
CA LEU A 776 -25.46 27.94 -18.78
C LEU A 776 -24.41 29.05 -18.67
N ALA A 777 -23.41 28.92 -17.79
CA ALA A 777 -22.33 29.89 -17.66
C ALA A 777 -21.47 29.97 -18.93
N PHE A 778 -21.10 28.81 -19.49
CA PHE A 778 -20.40 28.76 -20.78
C PHE A 778 -21.31 29.18 -21.96
N ALA A 779 -22.62 28.87 -21.91
CA ALA A 779 -23.57 29.37 -22.91
C ALA A 779 -23.60 30.91 -22.95
N GLY A 780 -23.50 31.56 -21.78
CA GLY A 780 -23.41 33.01 -21.65
C GLY A 780 -22.19 33.61 -22.36
N THR A 781 -21.12 32.85 -22.50
CA THR A 781 -19.88 33.26 -23.17
C THR A 781 -19.79 32.83 -24.63
N LEU A 782 -20.82 32.18 -25.22
CA LEU A 782 -20.80 31.86 -26.65
C LEU A 782 -20.53 33.13 -27.48
N ARG A 783 -19.53 33.08 -28.37
CA ARG A 783 -19.18 34.17 -29.30
C ARG A 783 -18.62 33.58 -30.58
N HIS A 784 -18.83 34.22 -31.73
CA HIS A 784 -18.45 33.69 -33.05
C HIS A 784 -19.14 32.36 -33.40
N GLY A 785 -20.15 31.93 -32.62
CA GLY A 785 -20.70 30.58 -32.69
C GLY A 785 -19.85 29.51 -31.99
N LEU A 786 -18.86 29.88 -31.17
CA LEU A 786 -17.95 28.99 -30.47
C LEU A 786 -18.03 29.16 -28.95
N ILE A 787 -17.75 28.07 -28.24
CA ILE A 787 -17.50 28.04 -26.79
C ILE A 787 -15.98 28.20 -26.58
N PRO A 788 -15.53 29.02 -25.62
CA PRO A 788 -14.11 29.25 -25.43
C PRO A 788 -13.39 28.02 -24.86
N ASN A 789 -12.10 27.88 -25.18
CA ASN A 789 -11.25 26.87 -24.56
C ASN A 789 -10.91 27.31 -23.14
N LEU A 790 -10.13 28.39 -23.00
CA LEU A 790 -9.89 29.02 -21.71
C LEU A 790 -11.10 29.89 -21.36
N LEU A 791 -11.79 29.62 -20.27
CA LEU A 791 -12.94 30.43 -19.87
C LEU A 791 -12.50 31.80 -19.34
N GLY A 792 -11.47 31.87 -18.50
CA GLY A 792 -10.93 33.12 -17.96
C GLY A 792 -12.00 34.05 -17.35
N GLU A 793 -12.89 33.50 -16.52
CA GLU A 793 -14.05 34.21 -15.92
C GLU A 793 -15.06 34.76 -16.94
N GLY A 794 -14.97 34.34 -18.20
CA GLY A 794 -15.76 34.82 -19.35
C GLY A 794 -15.15 36.06 -20.02
N SER A 795 -14.65 37.02 -19.26
CA SER A 795 -14.11 38.28 -19.81
C SER A 795 -12.74 38.13 -20.49
N LYS A 796 -11.92 37.16 -20.05
CA LYS A 796 -10.60 36.83 -20.60
C LYS A 796 -10.64 35.52 -21.40
N ALA A 797 -11.82 35.17 -21.90
CA ALA A 797 -12.03 33.94 -22.64
C ALA A 797 -11.22 33.90 -23.95
N ARG A 798 -10.66 32.73 -24.28
CA ARG A 798 -9.97 32.51 -25.58
C ARG A 798 -10.75 31.53 -26.45
N TYR A 799 -11.02 31.94 -27.69
CA TYR A 799 -11.79 31.19 -28.68
C TYR A 799 -10.87 30.58 -29.74
N ASN A 800 -9.84 29.87 -29.29
CA ASN A 800 -8.83 29.24 -30.14
C ASN A 800 -9.12 27.76 -30.47
N CYS A 801 -10.19 27.19 -29.90
CA CYS A 801 -10.61 25.81 -30.12
C CYS A 801 -11.89 25.72 -30.96
N ARG A 802 -12.00 24.65 -31.75
CA ARG A 802 -13.19 24.31 -32.55
C ARG A 802 -14.02 23.19 -31.93
N ASP A 803 -13.44 22.40 -31.03
CA ASP A 803 -14.06 21.20 -30.46
C ASP A 803 -14.92 21.46 -29.21
N ALA A 804 -14.56 22.45 -28.38
CA ALA A 804 -15.26 22.69 -27.10
C ALA A 804 -16.77 22.94 -27.25
N VAL A 805 -17.20 23.58 -28.34
CA VAL A 805 -18.63 23.82 -28.62
C VAL A 805 -19.40 22.53 -28.87
N TRP A 806 -18.79 21.57 -29.54
CA TRP A 806 -19.40 20.27 -29.82
C TRP A 806 -19.46 19.40 -28.57
N TRP A 807 -18.43 19.47 -27.72
CA TRP A 807 -18.48 18.85 -26.39
C TRP A 807 -19.56 19.47 -25.51
N TRP A 808 -19.72 20.80 -25.53
CA TRP A 808 -20.80 21.49 -24.82
C TRP A 808 -22.19 21.02 -25.28
N LEU A 809 -22.42 20.94 -26.59
CA LEU A 809 -23.68 20.41 -27.17
C LEU A 809 -23.91 18.96 -26.78
N LYS A 810 -22.86 18.12 -26.79
CA LYS A 810 -22.94 16.74 -26.35
C LYS A 810 -23.27 16.61 -24.86
N CYS A 811 -22.69 17.47 -24.02
CA CYS A 811 -23.03 17.52 -22.59
C CYS A 811 -24.48 17.94 -22.36
N ILE A 812 -25.05 18.84 -23.15
CA ILE A 812 -26.47 19.21 -23.06
C ILE A 812 -27.35 18.00 -23.43
N GLN A 813 -26.98 17.24 -24.47
CA GLN A 813 -27.66 15.99 -24.83
C GLN A 813 -27.65 15.01 -23.65
N ASP A 814 -26.48 14.79 -23.05
CA ASP A 814 -26.32 13.87 -21.94
C ASP A 814 -27.06 14.36 -20.68
N TYR A 815 -27.10 15.68 -20.43
CA TYR A 815 -27.93 16.29 -19.38
C TYR A 815 -29.41 16.02 -19.61
N CYS A 816 -29.90 16.25 -20.83
CA CYS A 816 -31.31 16.02 -21.19
C CYS A 816 -31.71 14.55 -21.03
N ALA A 817 -30.78 13.63 -21.30
CA ALA A 817 -31.01 12.19 -21.22
C ALA A 817 -30.93 11.63 -19.80
N LEU A 818 -29.98 12.09 -18.97
CA LEU A 818 -29.70 11.51 -17.65
C LEU A 818 -30.44 12.21 -16.50
N VAL A 819 -30.74 13.49 -16.64
CA VAL A 819 -31.34 14.29 -15.56
C VAL A 819 -32.87 14.16 -15.61
N PRO A 820 -33.54 13.91 -14.47
CA PRO A 820 -35.00 13.95 -14.39
C PRO A 820 -35.54 15.32 -14.82
N ARG A 821 -36.46 15.34 -15.80
CA ARG A 821 -36.91 16.57 -16.48
C ARG A 821 -35.75 17.38 -17.10
N GLY A 822 -34.75 16.68 -17.63
CA GLY A 822 -33.55 17.29 -18.18
C GLY A 822 -33.82 18.25 -19.33
N LEU A 823 -34.89 18.03 -20.11
CA LEU A 823 -35.31 18.91 -21.21
C LEU A 823 -35.66 20.35 -20.77
N ASP A 824 -36.02 20.56 -19.49
CA ASP A 824 -36.34 21.89 -18.95
C ASP A 824 -35.14 22.86 -19.06
N ILE A 825 -33.91 22.34 -19.16
CA ILE A 825 -32.71 23.16 -19.34
C ILE A 825 -32.75 23.97 -20.65
N LEU A 826 -33.41 23.46 -21.69
CA LEU A 826 -33.49 24.12 -22.99
C LEU A 826 -34.21 25.47 -22.90
N SER A 827 -35.15 25.62 -21.97
CA SER A 827 -35.89 26.86 -21.73
C SER A 827 -35.27 27.74 -20.64
N CYS A 828 -34.18 27.30 -19.99
CA CYS A 828 -33.52 28.12 -18.97
C CYS A 828 -32.91 29.40 -19.59
N PRO A 829 -33.05 30.56 -18.94
CA PRO A 829 -32.48 31.80 -19.43
C PRO A 829 -30.95 31.79 -19.33
N VAL A 830 -30.31 32.07 -20.45
CA VAL A 830 -28.87 32.30 -20.58
C VAL A 830 -28.65 33.80 -20.68
N SER A 831 -27.93 34.36 -19.72
CA SER A 831 -27.49 35.75 -19.80
C SER A 831 -26.32 35.85 -20.76
N ARG A 832 -26.54 36.45 -21.94
CA ARG A 832 -25.52 36.63 -22.97
C ARG A 832 -24.53 37.72 -22.54
N MET A 833 -23.33 37.30 -22.16
CA MET A 833 -22.21 38.21 -21.89
C MET A 833 -21.77 38.92 -23.16
N TYR A 834 -21.89 38.25 -24.31
CA TYR A 834 -21.57 38.77 -25.63
C TYR A 834 -22.77 38.61 -26.59
N PRO A 835 -23.74 39.55 -26.59
CA PRO A 835 -24.90 39.47 -27.48
C PRO A 835 -24.54 39.48 -28.98
N THR A 836 -23.42 40.10 -29.35
CA THR A 836 -22.86 40.10 -30.71
C THR A 836 -21.33 39.93 -30.66
N ASP A 837 -20.71 39.59 -31.79
CA ASP A 837 -19.24 39.42 -31.85
C ASP A 837 -18.46 40.69 -31.46
N GLU A 838 -18.99 41.86 -31.86
CA GLU A 838 -18.39 43.17 -31.58
C GLU A 838 -18.76 43.72 -30.19
N SER A 839 -19.62 43.02 -29.44
CA SER A 839 -20.08 43.50 -28.14
C SER A 839 -18.99 43.36 -27.07
N GLU A 840 -18.88 44.40 -26.24
CA GLU A 840 -18.14 44.32 -24.98
C GLU A 840 -18.89 43.46 -23.95
N PRO A 841 -18.21 42.90 -22.93
CA PRO A 841 -18.84 42.05 -21.95
C PRO A 841 -19.95 42.78 -21.20
N GLN A 842 -21.18 42.27 -21.29
CA GLN A 842 -22.35 42.86 -20.65
C GLN A 842 -22.59 42.27 -19.24
N PRO A 843 -23.13 43.07 -18.29
CA PRO A 843 -23.57 42.56 -17.00
C PRO A 843 -24.69 41.52 -17.11
N SER A 844 -24.78 40.64 -16.11
CA SER A 844 -25.82 39.60 -16.07
C SER A 844 -27.24 40.18 -16.06
N GLY A 845 -28.15 39.60 -16.85
CA GLY A 845 -29.54 40.02 -16.98
C GLY A 845 -29.78 41.15 -17.99
N THR A 846 -28.75 41.63 -18.69
CA THR A 846 -28.88 42.67 -19.73
C THR A 846 -29.55 42.13 -20.99
N VAL A 847 -29.14 40.94 -21.44
CA VAL A 847 -29.73 40.22 -22.57
C VAL A 847 -29.86 38.75 -22.18
N ASP A 848 -31.08 38.35 -21.81
CA ASP A 848 -31.40 36.97 -21.50
C ASP A 848 -32.13 36.33 -22.68
N GLN A 849 -31.69 35.13 -23.08
CA GLN A 849 -32.39 34.31 -24.06
C GLN A 849 -32.43 32.84 -23.62
N PRO A 850 -33.45 32.06 -23.99
CA PRO A 850 -33.49 30.64 -23.71
C PRO A 850 -32.27 29.89 -24.28
N LEU A 851 -31.81 28.85 -23.59
CA LEU A 851 -30.69 28.02 -24.05
C LEU A 851 -30.89 27.46 -25.47
N TYR A 852 -32.11 27.08 -25.85
CA TYR A 852 -32.40 26.59 -27.21
C TYR A 852 -32.09 27.63 -28.30
N GLU A 853 -32.21 28.94 -28.01
CA GLU A 853 -31.82 30.01 -28.94
C GLU A 853 -30.30 30.08 -29.11
N VAL A 854 -29.55 29.89 -28.01
CA VAL A 854 -28.07 29.85 -28.04
C VAL A 854 -27.57 28.64 -28.84
N ILE A 855 -28.26 27.51 -28.72
CA ILE A 855 -28.01 26.32 -29.54
C ILE A 855 -28.29 26.62 -31.01
N GLN A 856 -29.45 27.21 -31.33
CA GLN A 856 -29.77 27.58 -32.72
C GLN A 856 -28.74 28.56 -33.30
N GLU A 857 -28.35 29.59 -32.54
CA GLU A 857 -27.29 30.54 -32.92
C GLU A 857 -26.00 29.80 -33.28
N THR A 858 -25.58 28.86 -32.44
CA THR A 858 -24.38 28.05 -32.66
C THR A 858 -24.45 27.29 -33.98
N MET A 859 -25.55 26.57 -34.24
CA MET A 859 -25.72 25.78 -35.47
C MET A 859 -25.78 26.68 -36.71
N GLN A 860 -26.49 27.81 -36.61
CA GLN A 860 -26.66 28.79 -37.67
C GLN A 860 -25.31 29.39 -38.10
N ARG A 861 -24.44 29.67 -37.13
CA ARG A 861 -23.12 30.27 -37.37
C ARG A 861 -22.15 29.30 -38.03
N HIS A 862 -22.14 28.04 -37.62
CA HIS A 862 -21.32 27.02 -38.28
C HIS A 862 -21.73 26.79 -39.73
N MET A 863 -23.03 26.70 -40.01
CA MET A 863 -23.52 26.56 -41.39
C MET A 863 -23.24 27.81 -42.23
N GLN A 864 -23.35 29.02 -41.65
CA GLN A 864 -23.02 30.28 -42.34
C GLN A 864 -21.52 30.38 -42.68
N GLY A 865 -20.69 29.74 -41.86
CA GLY A 865 -19.24 29.80 -41.92
C GLY A 865 -18.69 30.81 -40.92
N ILE A 866 -17.87 30.31 -40.00
CA ILE A 866 -17.17 31.11 -38.99
C ILE A 866 -15.78 31.43 -39.53
N GLU A 867 -15.44 32.71 -39.54
CA GLU A 867 -14.12 33.21 -39.89
C GLU A 867 -13.87 34.51 -39.13
N PHE A 868 -12.87 34.51 -38.26
CA PHE A 868 -12.50 35.68 -37.48
C PHE A 868 -11.03 35.62 -37.08
N ARG A 869 -10.51 36.76 -36.64
CA ARG A 869 -9.19 36.85 -36.00
C ARG A 869 -9.37 36.96 -34.49
N GLU A 870 -8.63 36.17 -33.72
CA GLU A 870 -8.70 36.20 -32.25
C GLU A 870 -8.56 37.64 -31.73
N ARG A 871 -9.47 38.02 -30.83
CA ARG A 871 -9.44 39.33 -30.20
C ARG A 871 -8.16 39.49 -29.39
N ASN A 872 -7.50 40.63 -29.53
CA ASN A 872 -6.19 40.90 -28.92
C ASN A 872 -5.04 40.01 -29.45
N ALA A 873 -5.17 39.49 -30.69
CA ALA A 873 -4.13 38.71 -31.37
C ALA A 873 -2.75 39.36 -31.26
N GLY A 874 -1.75 38.52 -30.94
CA GLY A 874 -0.37 38.91 -30.76
C GLY A 874 0.25 38.34 -29.48
N PRO A 875 1.50 38.74 -29.15
CA PRO A 875 2.29 38.13 -28.08
C PRO A 875 1.69 38.21 -26.67
N GLN A 876 0.69 39.06 -26.45
CA GLN A 876 0.03 39.22 -25.15
C GLN A 876 -0.89 38.04 -24.82
N ILE A 877 -1.52 37.42 -25.82
CA ILE A 877 -2.39 36.26 -25.62
C ILE A 877 -1.68 34.94 -25.95
N ASP A 878 -0.71 34.96 -26.88
CA ASP A 878 0.16 33.83 -27.21
C ASP A 878 1.51 34.32 -27.76
N CYS A 879 2.60 34.07 -27.04
CA CYS A 879 3.94 34.57 -27.39
C CYS A 879 4.74 33.66 -28.35
N TYR A 880 4.17 32.51 -28.72
CA TYR A 880 4.81 31.52 -29.58
C TYR A 880 4.10 31.38 -30.92
N MET A 881 2.77 31.50 -30.94
CA MET A 881 1.95 31.40 -32.14
C MET A 881 2.35 32.43 -33.21
N ARG A 882 2.34 32.00 -34.48
CA ARG A 882 2.53 32.88 -35.64
C ARG A 882 1.32 33.74 -35.90
N ASP A 883 1.50 34.83 -36.65
CA ASP A 883 0.44 35.79 -36.94
C ASP A 883 -0.80 35.15 -37.60
N GLU A 884 -0.56 34.17 -38.49
CA GLU A 884 -1.59 33.42 -39.20
C GLU A 884 -2.36 32.45 -38.29
N GLY A 885 -1.74 32.01 -37.19
CA GLY A 885 -2.36 31.08 -36.24
C GLY A 885 -3.54 31.68 -35.47
N PHE A 886 -3.58 33.01 -35.36
CA PHE A 886 -4.69 33.75 -34.73
C PHE A 886 -5.95 33.83 -35.61
N ASN A 887 -5.88 33.42 -36.88
CA ASN A 887 -7.03 33.41 -37.77
C ASN A 887 -7.76 32.07 -37.60
N VAL A 888 -8.96 32.11 -37.03
CA VAL A 888 -9.76 30.93 -36.70
C VAL A 888 -10.89 30.79 -37.72
N SER A 889 -11.09 29.56 -38.21
CA SER A 889 -12.16 29.21 -39.13
C SER A 889 -12.86 27.93 -38.71
N ALA A 890 -14.19 27.88 -38.87
CA ALA A 890 -15.00 26.68 -38.71
C ALA A 890 -16.21 26.77 -39.63
N LYS A 891 -16.30 25.88 -40.63
CA LYS A 891 -17.28 25.91 -41.70
C LYS A 891 -17.88 24.52 -41.89
N VAL A 892 -19.02 24.45 -42.56
CA VAL A 892 -19.66 23.19 -42.94
C VAL A 892 -19.48 22.99 -44.44
N ASP A 893 -18.98 21.82 -44.83
CA ASP A 893 -18.89 21.43 -46.22
C ASP A 893 -20.31 21.14 -46.73
N PRO A 894 -20.79 21.84 -47.77
CA PRO A 894 -22.13 21.64 -48.29
C PRO A 894 -22.35 20.25 -48.90
N GLU A 895 -21.32 19.58 -49.41
CA GLU A 895 -21.46 18.27 -50.04
C GLU A 895 -21.53 17.16 -48.99
N THR A 896 -20.57 17.13 -48.07
CA THR A 896 -20.44 16.06 -47.07
C THR A 896 -21.22 16.34 -45.78
N GLY A 897 -21.54 17.62 -45.50
CA GLY A 897 -22.07 18.07 -44.22
C GLY A 897 -21.02 18.10 -43.09
N PHE A 898 -19.76 17.82 -43.37
CA PHE A 898 -18.71 17.80 -42.34
C PHE A 898 -18.36 19.19 -41.87
N VAL A 899 -18.14 19.31 -40.56
CA VAL A 899 -17.54 20.51 -39.98
C VAL A 899 -16.03 20.45 -40.21
N TYR A 900 -15.51 21.41 -40.97
CA TYR A 900 -14.08 21.55 -41.26
C TYR A 900 -13.58 22.93 -40.84
N GLY A 901 -12.28 23.08 -40.59
CA GLY A 901 -11.71 24.40 -40.30
C GLY A 901 -10.34 24.35 -39.67
N GLY A 902 -9.89 25.50 -39.20
CA GLY A 902 -8.51 25.71 -38.75
C GLY A 902 -7.57 25.96 -39.93
N ASN A 903 -6.28 25.93 -39.63
CA ASN A 903 -5.20 26.04 -40.60
C ASN A 903 -3.93 25.38 -40.05
N ARG A 904 -2.90 25.22 -40.89
CA ARG A 904 -1.62 24.58 -40.54
C ARG A 904 -0.84 25.22 -39.37
N PHE A 905 -1.20 26.44 -38.95
CA PHE A 905 -0.55 27.20 -37.88
C PHE A 905 -1.44 27.33 -36.63
N ASN A 906 -2.58 26.64 -36.59
CA ASN A 906 -3.55 26.66 -35.50
C ASN A 906 -3.66 25.30 -34.78
N CYS A 907 -4.05 25.35 -33.51
CA CYS A 907 -4.27 24.21 -32.63
C CYS A 907 -5.75 24.09 -32.20
N GLY A 908 -6.66 23.89 -33.16
CA GLY A 908 -8.11 23.96 -32.92
C GLY A 908 -8.77 22.76 -32.24
N THR A 909 -8.03 21.69 -31.92
CA THR A 909 -8.55 20.46 -31.29
C THR A 909 -7.81 20.16 -30.00
N TRP A 910 -8.23 19.15 -29.22
CA TRP A 910 -7.56 18.75 -27.99
C TRP A 910 -6.07 18.41 -28.11
N MET A 911 -5.62 18.02 -29.31
CA MET A 911 -4.21 17.85 -29.59
C MET A 911 -3.56 19.22 -29.92
N ASP A 912 -3.39 20.08 -28.92
CA ASP A 912 -3.17 21.53 -29.09
C ASP A 912 -1.75 22.05 -28.77
N LYS A 913 -0.73 21.20 -28.70
CA LYS A 913 0.64 21.68 -28.43
C LYS A 913 1.18 22.57 -29.55
N MET A 914 1.39 23.85 -29.21
CA MET A 914 2.15 24.81 -30.02
C MET A 914 3.65 24.69 -29.73
N GLY A 915 4.48 24.61 -30.78
CA GLY A 915 5.93 24.56 -30.65
C GLY A 915 6.53 25.87 -30.14
N GLU A 916 7.56 25.78 -29.31
CA GLU A 916 8.16 26.92 -28.60
C GLU A 916 9.70 26.97 -28.69
N SER A 917 10.36 25.97 -29.28
CA SER A 917 11.83 25.93 -29.36
C SER A 917 12.36 26.68 -30.58
N ASP A 918 13.09 27.76 -30.33
CA ASP A 918 13.90 28.45 -31.34
C ASP A 918 15.06 27.55 -31.82
N LYS A 919 15.64 26.77 -30.90
CA LYS A 919 16.83 25.94 -31.13
C LYS A 919 16.55 24.78 -32.10
N ALA A 920 15.41 24.13 -31.95
CA ALA A 920 14.98 23.07 -32.85
C ALA A 920 14.28 23.60 -34.11
N GLY A 921 13.97 24.90 -34.17
CA GLY A 921 13.27 25.52 -35.29
C GLY A 921 11.77 25.18 -35.37
N ASN A 922 11.16 24.78 -34.25
CA ASN A 922 9.74 24.39 -34.17
C ASN A 922 8.83 25.49 -33.60
N ARG A 923 9.39 26.65 -33.21
CA ARG A 923 8.62 27.78 -32.66
C ARG A 923 7.48 28.24 -33.58
N GLY A 924 6.29 28.33 -32.99
CA GLY A 924 5.07 28.78 -33.67
C GLY A 924 4.53 27.80 -34.69
N ILE A 925 5.03 26.56 -34.71
CA ILE A 925 4.49 25.46 -35.49
C ILE A 925 3.69 24.54 -34.56
N PRO A 926 2.42 24.27 -34.83
CA PRO A 926 1.66 23.23 -34.13
C PRO A 926 2.32 21.87 -34.28
N ALA A 927 2.38 21.09 -33.20
CA ALA A 927 2.83 19.70 -33.25
C ALA A 927 1.87 18.80 -34.01
N THR A 928 0.57 19.09 -33.87
CA THR A 928 -0.52 18.29 -34.40
C THR A 928 -1.60 19.22 -34.93
N PRO A 929 -1.35 19.96 -36.02
CA PRO A 929 -2.40 20.74 -36.67
C PRO A 929 -3.41 19.75 -37.26
N ARG A 930 -4.60 19.69 -36.64
CA ARG A 930 -5.71 18.83 -37.07
C ARG A 930 -6.77 19.65 -37.78
N ASP A 931 -6.32 20.46 -38.74
CA ASP A 931 -7.20 21.25 -39.59
C ASP A 931 -7.94 20.36 -40.62
N GLY A 932 -8.94 20.93 -41.30
CA GLY A 932 -9.91 20.13 -42.04
C GLY A 932 -10.97 19.53 -41.12
N ALA A 933 -11.53 18.38 -41.52
CA ALA A 933 -12.59 17.70 -40.79
C ALA A 933 -12.01 16.68 -39.79
N ALA A 934 -11.93 17.05 -38.51
CA ALA A 934 -11.48 16.15 -37.44
C ALA A 934 -12.55 15.12 -37.07
N VAL A 935 -12.16 13.84 -36.96
CA VAL A 935 -13.10 12.71 -36.83
C VAL A 935 -14.07 12.85 -35.64
N GLU A 936 -13.59 13.31 -34.49
CA GLU A 936 -14.42 13.49 -33.31
C GLU A 936 -15.40 14.65 -33.44
N ILE A 937 -15.02 15.74 -34.13
CA ILE A 937 -15.90 16.88 -34.37
C ILE A 937 -17.04 16.47 -35.31
N VAL A 938 -16.74 15.71 -36.37
CA VAL A 938 -17.77 15.20 -37.29
C VAL A 938 -18.73 14.25 -36.55
N GLY A 939 -18.22 13.35 -35.71
CA GLY A 939 -19.06 12.47 -34.90
C GLY A 939 -19.94 13.23 -33.89
N LEU A 940 -19.40 14.23 -33.20
CA LEU A 940 -20.16 15.07 -32.27
C LEU A 940 -21.20 15.93 -33.00
N CYS A 941 -20.86 16.43 -34.18
CA CYS A 941 -21.78 17.15 -35.05
C CYS A 941 -22.94 16.25 -35.47
N LYS A 942 -22.67 15.02 -35.94
CA LYS A 942 -23.67 14.00 -36.27
C LYS A 942 -24.63 13.74 -35.10
N SER A 943 -24.08 13.48 -33.92
CA SER A 943 -24.85 13.27 -32.69
C SER A 943 -25.78 14.47 -32.42
N THR A 944 -25.28 15.68 -32.62
CA THR A 944 -26.04 16.91 -32.36
C THR A 944 -27.15 17.15 -33.37
N VAL A 945 -26.88 17.07 -34.67
CA VAL A 945 -27.92 17.31 -35.70
C VAL A 945 -29.01 16.24 -35.65
N GLY A 946 -28.65 14.99 -35.39
CA GLY A 946 -29.61 13.91 -35.17
C GLY A 946 -30.48 14.17 -33.93
N TRP A 947 -29.87 14.61 -32.82
CA TRP A 947 -30.60 14.97 -31.60
C TRP A 947 -31.55 16.15 -31.80
N LEU A 948 -31.12 17.24 -32.46
CA LEU A 948 -31.98 18.40 -32.73
C LEU A 948 -33.16 18.04 -33.63
N THR A 949 -32.94 17.14 -34.59
CA THR A 949 -34.00 16.60 -35.45
C THR A 949 -35.06 15.89 -34.60
N LEU A 950 -34.65 15.02 -33.67
CA LEU A 950 -35.56 14.33 -32.75
C LEU A 950 -36.28 15.29 -31.79
N LEU A 951 -35.59 16.31 -31.27
CA LEU A 951 -36.22 17.32 -30.40
C LEU A 951 -37.25 18.16 -31.13
N ASN A 952 -36.99 18.52 -32.39
CA ASN A 952 -37.95 19.26 -33.21
C ASN A 952 -39.19 18.40 -33.50
N GLN A 953 -38.99 17.14 -33.90
CA GLN A 953 -40.09 16.19 -34.14
C GLN A 953 -40.95 15.95 -32.90
N SER A 954 -40.36 15.99 -31.71
CA SER A 954 -41.06 15.84 -30.43
C SER A 954 -41.60 17.16 -29.85
N GLY A 955 -41.41 18.30 -30.52
CA GLY A 955 -41.93 19.60 -30.09
C GLY A 955 -41.14 20.29 -28.97
N HIS A 956 -39.93 19.80 -28.65
CA HIS A 956 -39.06 20.36 -27.61
C HIS A 956 -38.00 21.35 -28.13
N PHE A 957 -37.84 21.45 -29.45
CA PHE A 957 -36.95 22.44 -30.09
C PHE A 957 -37.68 23.13 -31.24
N PRO A 958 -37.77 24.47 -31.25
CA PRO A 958 -38.66 25.18 -32.17
C PRO A 958 -38.17 25.24 -33.63
N TYR A 959 -36.89 24.96 -33.88
CA TYR A 959 -36.28 25.09 -35.20
C TYR A 959 -36.10 23.75 -35.90
N SER A 960 -36.53 23.65 -37.16
CA SER A 960 -36.33 22.46 -38.02
C SER A 960 -35.12 22.59 -38.97
N SER A 961 -34.57 23.80 -39.11
CA SER A 961 -33.53 24.12 -40.09
C SER A 961 -32.65 25.30 -39.68
N VAL A 962 -31.55 25.48 -40.40
CA VAL A 962 -30.69 26.67 -40.38
C VAL A 962 -30.79 27.41 -41.73
N SER A 963 -30.76 28.74 -41.71
CA SER A 963 -30.92 29.59 -42.91
C SER A 963 -29.70 30.49 -43.10
N VAL A 964 -28.91 30.24 -44.15
CA VAL A 964 -27.65 30.95 -44.42
C VAL A 964 -27.77 31.87 -45.62
N GLN A 965 -27.05 32.99 -45.57
CA GLN A 965 -26.92 33.91 -46.70
C GLN A 965 -25.69 33.52 -47.52
N LYS A 966 -25.89 33.15 -48.78
CA LYS A 966 -24.80 32.86 -49.73
C LYS A 966 -25.08 33.58 -51.05
N ASP A 967 -24.13 34.37 -51.53
CA ASP A 967 -24.25 35.14 -52.78
C ASP A 967 -25.49 36.05 -52.89
N GLY A 968 -26.03 36.49 -51.75
CA GLY A 968 -27.24 37.34 -51.69
C GLY A 968 -28.56 36.56 -51.69
N GLU A 969 -28.51 35.22 -51.75
CA GLU A 969 -29.66 34.33 -51.62
C GLU A 969 -29.69 33.62 -50.26
N THR A 970 -30.89 33.37 -49.75
CA THR A 970 -31.09 32.62 -48.51
C THR A 970 -31.22 31.14 -48.82
N HIS A 971 -30.24 30.34 -48.40
CA HIS A 971 -30.30 28.89 -48.49
C HIS A 971 -30.68 28.31 -47.12
N THR A 972 -31.73 27.48 -47.09
CA THR A 972 -32.16 26.79 -45.88
C THR A 972 -31.75 25.33 -45.97
N VAL A 973 -31.11 24.82 -44.92
CA VAL A 973 -30.72 23.41 -44.78
C VAL A 973 -31.42 22.87 -43.54
N SER A 974 -32.24 21.83 -43.71
CA SER A 974 -32.91 21.19 -42.57
C SER A 974 -31.92 20.38 -41.73
N TYR A 975 -32.20 20.22 -40.43
CA TYR A 975 -31.36 19.37 -39.58
C TYR A 975 -31.36 17.90 -40.03
N GLU A 976 -32.50 17.41 -40.54
CA GLU A 976 -32.62 16.07 -41.12
C GLU A 976 -31.73 15.92 -42.36
N GLU A 977 -31.76 16.90 -43.26
CA GLU A 977 -30.91 16.90 -44.45
C GLU A 977 -29.42 16.93 -44.08
N TRP A 978 -29.02 17.78 -43.12
CA TRP A 978 -27.65 17.82 -42.64
C TRP A 978 -27.22 16.48 -42.00
N ASN A 979 -28.10 15.90 -41.18
CA ASN A 979 -27.89 14.59 -40.56
C ASN A 979 -27.69 13.48 -41.61
N CYS A 980 -28.49 13.45 -42.67
CA CYS A 980 -28.37 12.49 -43.77
C CYS A 980 -27.07 12.67 -44.57
N ARG A 981 -26.68 13.92 -44.91
CA ARG A 981 -25.43 14.17 -45.64
C ARG A 981 -24.20 13.63 -44.91
N ILE A 982 -24.12 13.84 -43.59
CA ILE A 982 -23.03 13.29 -42.78
C ILE A 982 -23.10 11.75 -42.77
N GLN A 983 -24.29 11.18 -42.58
CA GLN A 983 -24.50 9.73 -42.54
C GLN A 983 -24.02 9.05 -43.84
N ASP A 984 -24.36 9.62 -44.99
CA ASP A 984 -24.06 9.05 -46.30
C ASP A 984 -22.57 9.23 -46.69
N SER A 985 -21.92 10.27 -46.16
CA SER A 985 -20.54 10.62 -46.54
C SER A 985 -19.47 10.09 -45.58
N PHE A 986 -19.78 9.92 -44.30
CA PHE A 986 -18.76 9.70 -43.25
C PHE A 986 -17.88 8.49 -43.50
N GLU A 987 -18.46 7.30 -43.57
CA GLU A 987 -17.67 6.08 -43.66
C GLU A 987 -16.90 6.01 -44.99
N GLU A 988 -17.51 6.49 -46.08
CA GLU A 988 -16.86 6.56 -47.38
C GLU A 988 -15.58 7.42 -47.33
N MET A 989 -15.63 8.60 -46.70
CA MET A 989 -14.48 9.50 -46.68
C MET A 989 -13.42 9.14 -45.63
N PHE A 990 -13.83 8.62 -44.46
CA PHE A 990 -12.93 8.34 -43.34
C PHE A 990 -12.38 6.90 -43.32
N TYR A 991 -13.07 5.90 -43.89
CA TYR A 991 -12.59 4.52 -43.83
C TYR A 991 -11.50 4.25 -44.89
N VAL A 992 -10.41 3.62 -44.46
CA VAL A 992 -9.32 3.16 -45.33
C VAL A 992 -9.43 1.65 -45.49
N SER A 993 -9.85 1.17 -46.67
CA SER A 993 -10.09 -0.26 -46.89
C SER A 993 -8.80 -1.10 -46.75
N PRO A 994 -8.87 -2.31 -46.13
CA PRO A 994 -7.80 -3.30 -46.18
C PRO A 994 -7.44 -3.74 -47.60
N ASP A 995 -8.40 -3.70 -48.53
CA ASP A 995 -8.20 -4.02 -49.93
C ASP A 995 -8.02 -2.73 -50.76
N PRO A 996 -6.81 -2.47 -51.32
CA PRO A 996 -6.58 -1.32 -52.19
C PRO A 996 -7.45 -1.29 -53.44
N GLU A 997 -7.97 -2.44 -53.89
CA GLU A 997 -8.83 -2.54 -55.07
C GLU A 997 -10.30 -2.20 -54.76
N GLU A 998 -10.75 -2.34 -53.50
CA GLU A 998 -12.10 -1.96 -53.07
C GLU A 998 -12.29 -0.43 -53.12
N LYS A 999 -11.26 0.32 -52.72
CA LYS A 999 -11.27 1.79 -52.71
C LYS A 999 -9.88 2.36 -52.89
N GLN A 1000 -9.71 3.15 -53.96
CA GLN A 1000 -8.48 3.87 -54.22
C GLN A 1000 -8.49 5.20 -53.47
N GLU A 1001 -7.62 5.31 -52.46
CA GLU A 1001 -7.40 6.56 -51.73
C GLU A 1001 -6.77 7.62 -52.65
N GLU A 1002 -7.02 8.90 -52.39
CA GLU A 1002 -6.45 10.01 -53.16
C GLU A 1002 -4.92 10.07 -53.07
N HIS A 1003 -4.39 9.73 -51.89
CA HIS A 1003 -2.96 9.70 -51.58
C HIS A 1003 -2.51 8.31 -51.11
N PRO A 1004 -2.51 7.29 -51.99
CA PRO A 1004 -2.17 5.91 -51.62
C PRO A 1004 -0.73 5.78 -51.12
N GLU A 1005 0.18 6.68 -51.52
CA GLU A 1005 1.56 6.77 -51.09
C GLU A 1005 1.74 7.17 -49.62
N LEU A 1006 0.72 7.81 -49.02
CA LEU A 1006 0.74 8.26 -47.63
C LEU A 1006 0.03 7.28 -46.68
N VAL A 1007 -0.61 6.23 -47.22
CA VAL A 1007 -1.32 5.21 -46.44
C VAL A 1007 -0.34 4.25 -45.78
N HIS A 1008 -0.05 4.48 -44.50
CA HIS A 1008 0.79 3.59 -43.71
C HIS A 1008 0.05 2.35 -43.17
N LYS A 1009 -1.23 2.51 -42.80
CA LYS A 1009 -2.09 1.44 -42.28
C LYS A 1009 -3.45 1.43 -42.97
N ARG A 1010 -4.01 0.23 -43.09
CA ARG A 1010 -5.34 -0.03 -43.67
C ARG A 1010 -6.22 -0.75 -42.67
N GLY A 1011 -7.54 -0.75 -42.92
CA GLY A 1011 -8.55 -1.23 -41.98
C GLY A 1011 -8.78 -0.28 -40.81
N ILE A 1012 -8.44 1.00 -40.98
CA ILE A 1012 -8.54 2.05 -39.97
C ILE A 1012 -9.53 3.14 -40.42
N TYR A 1013 -9.92 3.99 -39.47
CA TYR A 1013 -10.57 5.27 -39.78
C TYR A 1013 -9.53 6.39 -39.66
N LYS A 1014 -9.49 7.25 -40.67
CA LYS A 1014 -8.64 8.45 -40.74
C LYS A 1014 -8.85 9.34 -39.51
N ASP A 1015 -7.80 10.03 -39.09
CA ASP A 1015 -7.87 10.95 -37.96
C ASP A 1015 -8.51 12.30 -38.33
N THR A 1016 -8.24 12.74 -39.56
CA THR A 1016 -8.79 13.93 -40.20
C THR A 1016 -9.14 13.61 -41.66
N TYR A 1017 -9.96 14.45 -42.28
CA TYR A 1017 -10.21 14.44 -43.72
C TYR A 1017 -10.01 15.84 -44.29
N GLY A 1018 -9.14 15.96 -45.29
CA GLY A 1018 -8.81 17.22 -45.96
C GLY A 1018 -7.94 18.14 -45.10
N ALA A 1019 -7.04 17.59 -44.29
CA ALA A 1019 -6.06 18.40 -43.56
C ALA A 1019 -5.06 19.06 -44.50
N SER A 1020 -4.49 20.21 -44.10
CA SER A 1020 -3.48 20.91 -44.89
C SER A 1020 -2.20 20.09 -45.14
N SER A 1021 -1.93 19.12 -44.28
CA SER A 1021 -0.90 18.09 -44.47
C SER A 1021 -1.59 16.75 -44.72
N PRO A 1022 -1.67 16.28 -45.98
CA PRO A 1022 -2.42 15.07 -46.34
C PRO A 1022 -1.97 13.80 -45.61
N TRP A 1023 -0.73 13.75 -45.15
CA TRP A 1023 -0.23 12.62 -44.35
C TRP A 1023 -0.92 12.49 -42.99
N CYS A 1024 -1.32 13.61 -42.38
CA CYS A 1024 -2.00 13.62 -41.08
C CYS A 1024 -3.35 12.89 -41.11
N ASP A 1025 -4.05 12.91 -42.25
CA ASP A 1025 -5.32 12.22 -42.43
C ASP A 1025 -5.17 10.70 -42.18
N TYR A 1026 -4.08 10.09 -42.65
CA TYR A 1026 -3.87 8.64 -42.63
C TYR A 1026 -3.17 8.13 -41.35
N GLN A 1027 -2.96 8.97 -40.34
CA GLN A 1027 -2.35 8.55 -39.08
C GLN A 1027 -3.34 7.75 -38.22
N LEU A 1028 -2.90 6.59 -37.72
CA LEU A 1028 -3.67 5.84 -36.72
C LEU A 1028 -3.56 6.54 -35.36
N ARG A 1029 -4.68 7.12 -34.93
CA ARG A 1029 -4.85 7.84 -33.65
C ARG A 1029 -6.10 7.35 -32.92
N PRO A 1030 -6.21 7.56 -31.59
CA PRO A 1030 -7.35 7.07 -30.82
C PRO A 1030 -8.65 7.89 -31.01
N ASN A 1031 -8.62 9.02 -31.73
CA ASN A 1031 -9.73 9.98 -31.79
C ASN A 1031 -11.02 9.43 -32.40
N PHE A 1032 -10.93 8.52 -33.38
CA PHE A 1032 -12.12 7.93 -34.01
C PHE A 1032 -13.01 7.16 -33.01
N THR A 1033 -12.43 6.70 -31.90
CA THR A 1033 -13.18 6.03 -30.83
C THR A 1033 -14.20 6.96 -30.16
N ILE A 1034 -13.97 8.27 -30.20
CA ILE A 1034 -14.92 9.28 -29.71
C ILE A 1034 -16.15 9.28 -30.61
N ALA A 1035 -15.96 9.38 -31.93
CA ALA A 1035 -17.05 9.35 -32.91
C ALA A 1035 -17.85 8.05 -32.82
N MET A 1036 -17.17 6.91 -32.63
CA MET A 1036 -17.80 5.61 -32.39
C MET A 1036 -18.70 5.56 -31.15
N VAL A 1037 -18.37 6.31 -30.10
CA VAL A 1037 -19.19 6.37 -28.87
C VAL A 1037 -20.37 7.33 -29.04
N VAL A 1038 -20.16 8.48 -29.67
CA VAL A 1038 -21.20 9.52 -29.75
C VAL A 1038 -22.17 9.33 -30.91
N ALA A 1039 -21.74 8.72 -32.01
CA ALA A 1039 -22.53 8.46 -33.21
C ALA A 1039 -22.18 7.08 -33.82
N PRO A 1040 -22.46 5.97 -33.11
CA PRO A 1040 -22.13 4.62 -33.57
C PRO A 1040 -22.78 4.25 -34.91
N GLU A 1041 -23.89 4.90 -35.28
CA GLU A 1041 -24.59 4.70 -36.54
C GLU A 1041 -23.76 5.07 -37.79
N LEU A 1042 -22.67 5.83 -37.62
CA LEU A 1042 -21.76 6.17 -38.72
C LEU A 1042 -20.87 5.01 -39.17
N PHE A 1043 -20.86 3.90 -38.43
CA PHE A 1043 -19.87 2.84 -38.59
C PHE A 1043 -20.51 1.49 -38.94
N THR A 1044 -20.02 0.87 -40.00
CA THR A 1044 -20.36 -0.53 -40.31
C THR A 1044 -19.71 -1.46 -39.28
N LEU A 1045 -20.51 -2.32 -38.65
CA LEU A 1045 -20.12 -3.19 -37.53
C LEU A 1045 -18.76 -3.89 -37.71
N ASN A 1046 -18.56 -4.58 -38.84
CA ASN A 1046 -17.34 -5.35 -39.09
C ASN A 1046 -16.10 -4.45 -39.28
N ARG A 1047 -16.28 -3.30 -39.95
CA ARG A 1047 -15.21 -2.31 -40.17
C ARG A 1047 -14.82 -1.64 -38.85
N ALA A 1048 -15.81 -1.26 -38.05
CA ALA A 1048 -15.62 -0.71 -36.70
C ALA A 1048 -14.85 -1.68 -35.80
N TRP A 1049 -15.28 -2.96 -35.78
CA TRP A 1049 -14.65 -3.98 -34.96
C TRP A 1049 -13.18 -4.21 -35.34
N ALA A 1050 -12.88 -4.29 -36.64
CA ALA A 1050 -11.52 -4.43 -37.15
C ALA A 1050 -10.62 -3.25 -36.75
N ALA A 1051 -11.10 -2.01 -36.92
CA ALA A 1051 -10.35 -0.81 -36.52
C ALA A 1051 -10.09 -0.78 -35.00
N LEU A 1052 -11.06 -1.22 -34.19
CA LEU A 1052 -10.91 -1.32 -32.74
C LEU A 1052 -9.92 -2.42 -32.32
N GLU A 1053 -9.81 -3.55 -33.03
CA GLU A 1053 -8.76 -4.55 -32.79
C GLU A 1053 -7.36 -3.99 -33.11
N ILE A 1054 -7.23 -3.20 -34.17
CA ILE A 1054 -5.96 -2.52 -34.50
C ILE A 1054 -5.61 -1.51 -33.39
N ALA A 1055 -6.56 -0.67 -32.95
CA ALA A 1055 -6.33 0.29 -31.87
C ALA A 1055 -5.98 -0.41 -30.54
N GLN A 1056 -6.63 -1.53 -30.22
CA GLN A 1056 -6.29 -2.33 -29.05
C GLN A 1056 -4.84 -2.83 -29.09
N THR A 1057 -4.39 -3.28 -30.26
CA THR A 1057 -3.05 -3.87 -30.42
C THR A 1057 -1.96 -2.80 -30.46
N LYS A 1058 -2.23 -1.66 -31.09
CA LYS A 1058 -1.21 -0.63 -31.38
C LYS A 1058 -1.21 0.53 -30.40
N LEU A 1059 -2.38 0.94 -29.92
CA LEU A 1059 -2.53 2.18 -29.15
C LEU A 1059 -2.76 1.95 -27.65
N LEU A 1060 -3.39 0.84 -27.23
CA LEU A 1060 -3.69 0.61 -25.82
C LEU A 1060 -2.40 0.39 -25.01
N GLY A 1061 -2.09 1.33 -24.10
CA GLY A 1061 -1.01 1.24 -23.13
C GLY A 1061 -1.46 0.61 -21.80
N PRO A 1062 -0.57 0.60 -20.78
CA PRO A 1062 -0.90 0.09 -19.46
C PRO A 1062 -1.99 0.87 -18.73
N LEU A 1063 -1.93 2.21 -18.82
CA LEU A 1063 -2.89 3.12 -18.20
C LEU A 1063 -3.59 4.01 -19.23
N GLY A 1064 -2.89 4.51 -20.25
CA GLY A 1064 -3.45 5.41 -21.27
C GLY A 1064 -3.45 4.84 -22.70
N MET A 1065 -4.07 5.54 -23.64
CA MET A 1065 -3.97 5.28 -25.08
C MET A 1065 -2.84 6.12 -25.67
N LYS A 1066 -1.93 5.49 -26.41
CA LYS A 1066 -0.93 6.20 -27.20
C LYS A 1066 -1.63 7.13 -28.18
N THR A 1067 -1.18 8.37 -28.21
CA THR A 1067 -1.77 9.42 -29.06
C THR A 1067 -1.44 9.30 -30.53
N LEU A 1068 -0.41 8.53 -30.86
CA LEU A 1068 0.01 8.19 -32.22
C LEU A 1068 0.50 6.74 -32.23
N ASP A 1069 0.30 6.08 -33.37
CA ASP A 1069 0.79 4.74 -33.63
C ASP A 1069 2.33 4.62 -33.48
N PRO A 1070 2.83 3.62 -32.73
CA PRO A 1070 4.27 3.39 -32.57
C PRO A 1070 5.05 3.13 -33.85
N ASP A 1071 4.38 2.67 -34.91
CA ASP A 1071 5.03 2.40 -36.20
C ASP A 1071 5.18 3.68 -37.05
N ASP A 1072 4.61 4.82 -36.63
CA ASP A 1072 4.70 6.10 -37.33
C ASP A 1072 6.08 6.75 -37.16
N LEU A 1073 6.58 7.41 -38.22
CA LEU A 1073 7.90 8.03 -38.28
C LEU A 1073 8.13 9.14 -37.24
N VAL A 1074 7.08 9.82 -36.78
CA VAL A 1074 7.20 10.90 -35.78
C VAL A 1074 6.78 10.47 -34.37
N TYR A 1075 6.57 9.17 -34.15
CA TYR A 1075 6.24 8.66 -32.82
C TYR A 1075 7.35 8.95 -31.79
N CYS A 1076 7.00 9.70 -30.74
CA CYS A 1076 7.86 10.11 -29.65
C CYS A 1076 7.13 9.96 -28.30
N GLY A 1077 7.19 8.77 -27.69
CA GLY A 1077 6.41 8.43 -26.49
C GLY A 1077 6.85 9.02 -25.14
N ILE A 1078 7.93 9.79 -25.06
CA ILE A 1078 8.46 10.34 -23.79
C ILE A 1078 8.33 11.86 -23.79
N TYR A 1079 7.36 12.39 -23.05
CA TYR A 1079 7.15 13.84 -22.93
C TYR A 1079 8.05 14.46 -21.85
N ASP A 1080 8.87 15.42 -22.26
CA ASP A 1080 9.63 16.30 -21.36
C ASP A 1080 9.51 17.76 -21.82
N ASN A 1081 8.74 18.56 -21.09
CA ASN A 1081 8.51 19.97 -21.46
C ASN A 1081 9.74 20.86 -21.23
N THR A 1082 10.74 20.41 -20.45
CA THR A 1082 11.95 21.19 -20.17
C THR A 1082 13.08 20.93 -21.17
N LEU A 1083 12.97 19.86 -21.95
CA LEU A 1083 14.01 19.42 -22.88
C LEU A 1083 14.14 20.39 -24.07
N ASP A 1084 15.23 21.15 -24.17
CA ASP A 1084 15.45 22.08 -25.29
C ASP A 1084 16.69 21.70 -26.11
N THR A 1085 16.50 20.75 -27.04
CA THR A 1085 17.55 20.18 -27.89
C THR A 1085 17.40 20.64 -29.34
N ASN A 1086 18.24 20.13 -30.25
CA ASN A 1086 18.09 20.35 -31.70
C ASN A 1086 17.09 19.37 -32.33
N ASP A 1087 16.48 18.47 -31.55
CA ASP A 1087 15.51 17.50 -32.06
C ASP A 1087 14.13 18.17 -32.17
N TYR A 1088 13.69 18.34 -33.41
CA TYR A 1088 12.43 18.99 -33.77
C TYR A 1088 11.21 18.37 -33.05
N ASN A 1089 11.18 17.04 -32.91
CA ASN A 1089 9.98 16.31 -32.49
C ASN A 1089 9.79 16.29 -30.98
N VAL A 1090 10.83 16.52 -30.18
CA VAL A 1090 10.75 16.46 -28.71
C VAL A 1090 11.09 17.77 -28.02
N ALA A 1091 11.76 18.71 -28.71
CA ALA A 1091 12.17 19.96 -28.09
C ALA A 1091 10.96 20.73 -27.56
N LYS A 1092 11.05 21.09 -26.28
CA LYS A 1092 10.05 21.80 -25.48
C LYS A 1092 8.70 21.09 -25.47
N GLY A 1093 8.75 19.77 -25.46
CA GLY A 1093 7.56 18.94 -25.36
C GLY A 1093 6.69 18.93 -26.63
N PHE A 1094 7.26 19.18 -27.80
CA PHE A 1094 6.55 19.14 -29.08
C PHE A 1094 5.81 17.80 -29.32
N ASN A 1095 6.26 16.72 -28.69
CA ASN A 1095 5.65 15.41 -28.76
C ASN A 1095 4.45 15.17 -27.83
N TYR A 1096 3.88 16.19 -27.18
CA TYR A 1096 2.78 16.04 -26.19
C TYR A 1096 1.62 15.14 -26.65
N HIS A 1097 1.29 15.19 -27.95
CA HIS A 1097 0.26 14.36 -28.60
C HIS A 1097 0.82 13.49 -29.73
N GLN A 1098 2.10 13.12 -29.69
CA GLN A 1098 2.75 12.30 -30.73
C GLN A 1098 3.32 10.99 -30.18
N GLY A 1099 2.65 10.40 -29.20
CA GLY A 1099 3.08 9.13 -28.61
C GLY A 1099 2.79 8.94 -27.12
N PRO A 1100 2.82 9.98 -26.27
CA PRO A 1100 2.41 9.85 -24.88
C PRO A 1100 1.02 9.23 -24.75
N GLU A 1101 0.79 8.56 -23.64
CA GLU A 1101 -0.38 7.72 -23.38
C GLU A 1101 -1.41 8.49 -22.55
N TRP A 1102 -2.56 8.81 -23.12
CA TRP A 1102 -3.59 9.65 -22.50
C TRP A 1102 -4.72 8.80 -21.93
N LEU A 1103 -5.11 9.04 -20.68
CA LEU A 1103 -6.00 8.15 -19.95
C LEU A 1103 -7.47 8.29 -20.36
N TRP A 1104 -7.96 9.51 -20.58
CA TRP A 1104 -9.38 9.72 -20.92
C TRP A 1104 -9.81 9.03 -22.23
N LEU A 1105 -8.88 8.86 -23.18
CA LEU A 1105 -9.11 8.16 -24.44
C LEU A 1105 -9.28 6.65 -24.27
N VAL A 1106 -8.71 6.06 -23.21
CA VAL A 1106 -8.94 4.64 -22.90
C VAL A 1106 -10.43 4.40 -22.70
N SER A 1107 -11.09 5.32 -22.01
CA SER A 1107 -12.53 5.21 -21.74
C SER A 1107 -13.36 5.22 -23.03
N TYR A 1108 -13.08 6.12 -23.97
CA TYR A 1108 -13.78 6.15 -25.27
C TYR A 1108 -13.51 4.88 -26.08
N PHE A 1109 -12.28 4.39 -26.11
CA PHE A 1109 -11.95 3.09 -26.70
C PHE A 1109 -12.74 1.93 -26.07
N LEU A 1110 -12.77 1.84 -24.74
CA LEU A 1110 -13.47 0.78 -24.01
C LEU A 1110 -14.99 0.86 -24.21
N ARG A 1111 -15.57 2.06 -24.21
CA ARG A 1111 -17.00 2.28 -24.46
C ARG A 1111 -17.37 1.89 -25.89
N ALA A 1112 -16.57 2.28 -26.89
CA ALA A 1112 -16.75 1.84 -28.28
C ALA A 1112 -16.69 0.32 -28.41
N LYS A 1113 -15.65 -0.32 -27.83
CA LYS A 1113 -15.52 -1.79 -27.78
C LYS A 1113 -16.75 -2.44 -27.16
N LEU A 1114 -17.21 -1.96 -26.00
CA LEU A 1114 -18.40 -2.50 -25.33
C LEU A 1114 -19.65 -2.37 -26.19
N HIS A 1115 -19.84 -1.24 -26.87
CA HIS A 1115 -20.97 -0.99 -27.75
C HIS A 1115 -21.02 -2.01 -28.91
N PHE A 1116 -19.96 -2.09 -29.72
CA PHE A 1116 -19.93 -2.99 -30.87
C PHE A 1116 -19.86 -4.46 -30.48
N ALA A 1117 -19.21 -4.81 -29.36
CA ALA A 1117 -19.15 -6.19 -28.88
C ALA A 1117 -20.55 -6.76 -28.55
N LYS A 1118 -21.48 -5.92 -28.08
CA LYS A 1118 -22.89 -6.35 -27.86
C LYS A 1118 -23.55 -6.80 -29.16
N GLN A 1119 -23.22 -6.17 -30.29
CA GLN A 1119 -23.76 -6.49 -31.61
C GLN A 1119 -23.04 -7.68 -32.26
N MET A 1120 -21.77 -7.91 -31.94
CA MET A 1120 -20.97 -9.06 -32.42
C MET A 1120 -21.39 -10.41 -31.84
N GLY A 1121 -22.11 -10.43 -30.71
CA GLY A 1121 -22.60 -11.63 -30.05
C GLY A 1121 -22.04 -11.84 -28.64
N ARG A 1122 -22.67 -12.77 -27.90
CA ARG A 1122 -22.44 -12.94 -26.46
C ARG A 1122 -21.00 -13.30 -26.08
N GLU A 1123 -20.33 -14.11 -26.88
CA GLU A 1123 -18.95 -14.53 -26.61
C GLU A 1123 -17.97 -13.36 -26.68
N VAL A 1124 -18.02 -12.59 -27.77
CA VAL A 1124 -17.20 -11.39 -27.98
C VAL A 1124 -17.50 -10.35 -26.89
N HIS A 1125 -18.77 -10.19 -26.50
CA HIS A 1125 -19.15 -9.31 -25.41
C HIS A 1125 -18.51 -9.72 -24.07
N ASN A 1126 -18.57 -11.00 -23.70
CA ASN A 1126 -17.96 -11.48 -22.45
C ASN A 1126 -16.43 -11.32 -22.45
N GLN A 1127 -15.76 -11.60 -23.57
CA GLN A 1127 -14.32 -11.37 -23.71
C GLN A 1127 -13.99 -9.87 -23.56
N THR A 1128 -14.80 -9.00 -24.14
CA THR A 1128 -14.64 -7.54 -24.02
C THR A 1128 -14.85 -7.06 -22.59
N VAL A 1129 -15.85 -7.58 -21.86
CA VAL A 1129 -16.04 -7.28 -20.44
C VAL A 1129 -14.83 -7.70 -19.61
N THR A 1130 -14.22 -8.85 -19.90
CA THR A 1130 -12.97 -9.28 -19.25
C THR A 1130 -11.82 -8.34 -19.55
N LEU A 1131 -11.65 -7.91 -20.81
CA LEU A 1131 -10.65 -6.91 -21.20
C LEU A 1131 -10.85 -5.60 -20.41
N VAL A 1132 -12.08 -5.09 -20.38
CA VAL A 1132 -12.42 -3.85 -19.65
C VAL A 1132 -12.05 -4.00 -18.17
N ARG A 1133 -12.44 -5.09 -17.51
CA ARG A 1133 -12.07 -5.36 -16.11
C ARG A 1133 -10.55 -5.38 -15.90
N ASN A 1134 -9.79 -5.97 -16.82
CA ASN A 1134 -8.32 -6.00 -16.75
C ASN A 1134 -7.65 -4.63 -16.99
N VAL A 1135 -8.27 -3.75 -17.78
CA VAL A 1135 -7.80 -2.38 -17.94
C VAL A 1135 -8.13 -1.56 -16.68
N LEU A 1136 -9.37 -1.65 -16.19
CA LEU A 1136 -9.82 -0.92 -15.00
C LEU A 1136 -9.12 -1.37 -13.70
N SER A 1137 -8.70 -2.63 -13.59
CA SER A 1137 -7.94 -3.09 -12.42
C SER A 1137 -6.58 -2.38 -12.31
N ARG A 1138 -5.92 -2.07 -13.43
CA ARG A 1138 -4.68 -1.29 -13.45
C ARG A 1138 -4.90 0.15 -12.99
N HIS A 1139 -6.03 0.75 -13.37
CA HIS A 1139 -6.45 2.06 -12.88
C HIS A 1139 -6.72 2.05 -11.37
N ASN A 1140 -7.38 1.01 -10.85
CA ASN A 1140 -7.61 0.84 -9.41
C ASN A 1140 -6.29 0.77 -8.63
N VAL A 1141 -5.34 -0.06 -9.09
CA VAL A 1141 -4.01 -0.18 -8.45
C VAL A 1141 -3.26 1.16 -8.46
N HIS A 1142 -3.33 1.92 -9.56
CA HIS A 1142 -2.72 3.25 -9.61
C HIS A 1142 -3.37 4.21 -8.61
N LEU A 1143 -4.71 4.26 -8.58
CA LEU A 1143 -5.46 5.15 -7.71
C LEU A 1143 -5.20 4.85 -6.23
N GLU A 1144 -5.15 3.58 -5.83
CA GLU A 1144 -4.83 3.16 -4.47
C GLU A 1144 -3.43 3.61 -4.03
N ARG A 1145 -2.44 3.54 -4.92
CA ARG A 1145 -1.04 3.91 -4.64
C ARG A 1145 -0.77 5.41 -4.77
N SER A 1146 -1.58 6.14 -5.53
CA SER A 1146 -1.38 7.56 -5.76
C SER A 1146 -1.60 8.36 -4.46
N PRO A 1147 -0.66 9.25 -4.06
CA PRO A 1147 -0.88 10.15 -2.92
C PRO A 1147 -2.00 11.17 -3.18
N TRP A 1148 -2.33 11.41 -4.46
CA TRP A 1148 -3.43 12.26 -4.88
C TRP A 1148 -4.79 11.54 -4.91
N LYS A 1149 -4.82 10.20 -4.81
CA LYS A 1149 -6.03 9.39 -4.94
C LYS A 1149 -6.84 9.74 -6.20
N GLY A 1150 -6.12 9.86 -7.32
CA GLY A 1150 -6.67 10.20 -8.62
C GLY A 1150 -5.94 9.49 -9.76
N LEU A 1151 -6.34 9.78 -10.99
CA LEU A 1151 -5.74 9.25 -12.20
C LEU A 1151 -5.06 10.38 -12.98
N PRO A 1152 -3.83 10.16 -13.49
CA PRO A 1152 -3.07 11.21 -14.16
C PRO A 1152 -3.72 11.60 -15.49
N GLU A 1153 -3.32 12.75 -16.01
CA GLU A 1153 -3.68 13.19 -17.36
C GLU A 1153 -3.08 12.27 -18.42
N LEU A 1154 -1.77 12.00 -18.31
CA LEU A 1154 -1.03 11.18 -19.23
C LEU A 1154 0.10 10.40 -18.56
N THR A 1155 0.54 9.34 -19.24
CA THR A 1155 1.79 8.63 -18.95
C THR A 1155 2.72 8.70 -20.15
N ASN A 1156 4.02 8.54 -19.88
CA ASN A 1156 5.00 8.30 -20.93
C ASN A 1156 4.85 6.87 -21.46
N LYS A 1157 5.70 6.52 -22.42
CA LYS A 1157 5.74 5.21 -23.08
C LYS A 1157 5.59 4.05 -22.10
N ASN A 1158 4.65 3.15 -22.38
CA ASN A 1158 4.39 1.93 -21.61
C ASN A 1158 4.06 2.21 -20.12
N GLY A 1159 3.28 3.25 -19.84
CA GLY A 1159 2.81 3.57 -18.49
C GLY A 1159 3.85 4.20 -17.56
N GLU A 1160 5.02 4.61 -18.09
CA GLU A 1160 6.02 5.31 -17.29
C GLU A 1160 5.47 6.64 -16.74
N ARG A 1161 5.81 6.98 -15.49
CA ARG A 1161 5.36 8.21 -14.85
C ARG A 1161 5.88 9.43 -15.62
N CYS A 1162 4.98 10.32 -16.03
CA CYS A 1162 5.33 11.62 -16.57
C CYS A 1162 5.32 12.68 -15.46
N ARG A 1163 6.46 13.31 -15.19
CA ARG A 1163 6.58 14.35 -14.13
C ARG A 1163 5.83 15.66 -14.42
N PHE A 1164 5.45 15.88 -15.69
CA PHE A 1164 4.73 17.06 -16.14
C PHE A 1164 3.22 16.82 -16.29
N SER A 1165 2.79 15.57 -16.15
CA SER A 1165 1.36 15.24 -16.13
C SER A 1165 0.74 15.81 -14.86
N CYS A 1166 -0.48 16.35 -14.99
CA CYS A 1166 -1.35 16.43 -13.81
C CYS A 1166 -1.49 15.05 -13.17
N GLU A 1167 -1.36 14.99 -11.85
CA GLU A 1167 -1.36 13.74 -11.08
C GLU A 1167 -2.78 13.23 -10.82
N THR A 1168 -3.76 14.13 -10.87
CA THR A 1168 -5.19 13.81 -10.92
C THR A 1168 -5.84 14.74 -11.93
N GLN A 1169 -6.60 14.20 -12.88
CA GLN A 1169 -7.17 14.95 -13.99
C GLN A 1169 -8.65 14.62 -14.18
N ALA A 1170 -9.47 15.64 -14.39
CA ALA A 1170 -10.92 15.55 -14.37
C ALA A 1170 -11.47 14.58 -15.42
N TRP A 1171 -11.00 14.64 -16.67
CA TRP A 1171 -11.48 13.77 -17.73
C TRP A 1171 -11.05 12.31 -17.56
N SER A 1172 -9.89 12.06 -16.95
CA SER A 1172 -9.34 10.73 -16.75
C SER A 1172 -10.21 10.00 -15.73
N VAL A 1173 -10.57 10.69 -14.64
CA VAL A 1173 -11.48 10.14 -13.64
C VAL A 1173 -12.92 10.07 -14.16
N GLY A 1174 -13.41 11.15 -14.77
CA GLY A 1174 -14.78 11.27 -15.26
C GLY A 1174 -15.12 10.20 -16.28
N THR A 1175 -14.31 10.07 -17.34
CA THR A 1175 -14.58 9.11 -18.41
C THR A 1175 -14.42 7.65 -17.97
N VAL A 1176 -13.54 7.35 -17.00
CA VAL A 1176 -13.45 5.99 -16.43
C VAL A 1176 -14.72 5.65 -15.64
N LEU A 1177 -15.28 6.63 -14.91
CA LEU A 1177 -16.55 6.45 -14.22
C LEU A 1177 -17.70 6.18 -15.20
N GLU A 1178 -17.64 6.76 -16.40
CA GLU A 1178 -18.58 6.50 -17.47
C GLU A 1178 -18.51 5.06 -18.02
N VAL A 1179 -17.30 4.48 -18.14
CA VAL A 1179 -17.15 3.07 -18.51
C VAL A 1179 -17.82 2.17 -17.48
N LEU A 1180 -17.62 2.46 -16.19
CA LEU A 1180 -18.23 1.69 -15.10
C LEU A 1180 -19.76 1.84 -15.10
N TYR A 1181 -20.27 3.02 -15.40
CA TYR A 1181 -21.70 3.27 -15.54
C TYR A 1181 -22.30 2.47 -16.71
N ASP A 1182 -21.65 2.47 -17.88
CA ASP A 1182 -22.10 1.75 -19.07
C ASP A 1182 -21.99 0.20 -18.94
N LEU A 1183 -21.17 -0.29 -17.99
CA LEU A 1183 -21.07 -1.71 -17.62
C LEU A 1183 -22.23 -2.19 -16.73
N CYS A 1184 -22.90 -1.29 -16.01
CA CYS A 1184 -24.03 -1.65 -15.14
C CYS A 1184 -25.26 -2.02 -15.98
N ASN A 1185 -26.11 -2.90 -15.44
CA ASN A 1185 -27.39 -3.17 -16.08
C ASN A 1185 -28.30 -1.93 -15.92
N PRO A 1186 -29.12 -1.59 -16.92
CA PRO A 1186 -30.06 -0.48 -16.82
C PRO A 1186 -31.04 -0.59 -15.63
N GLU A 1187 -31.36 -1.80 -15.17
CA GLU A 1187 -32.22 -2.04 -14.00
C GLU A 1187 -31.55 -1.71 -12.66
N ASP A 1188 -30.20 -1.68 -12.63
CA ASP A 1188 -29.40 -1.39 -11.44
C ASP A 1188 -29.08 0.12 -11.28
N LEU A 1189 -29.32 0.91 -12.34
CA LEU A 1189 -29.06 2.36 -12.46
C LEU A 1189 -30.30 3.17 -12.05
#